data_AF-B6B3J9-F1
#
_entry.id   AF-B6B3J9-F1
#
_cell.length_a   1.000
_cell.length_b   1.000
_cell.length_c   1.000
_cell.angle_alpha   90.00
_cell.angle_beta   90.00
_cell.angle_gamma   90.00
#
_symmetry.space_group_name_H-M   'P 1'
#
loop_
_entity.id
_entity.type
_entity.pdbx_description
1 polymer ?
#
loop_
_entity_poly.entity_id
_entity_poly.type
_entity_poly.pdbx_seq_one_letter_code
_entity_poly.pdbx_strand_id
1 'polypeptide(L)'
;MFLSTALAMIIAALLSLIVTVVYFNAGLRPYLVDKARAVAESVQQDIQYAISIGIPFEEIRGLEQHITKLVDEHPEVREMRVVVASEQADIPKKGASDRVAERDATTEEGLGYQVITSISEIGSILFRAGDAQEVISVEIVENDTVVAKIESVVDETYMNGKMTSVFFDTLVILIAVSLVALEVVVVLSASQLAEPFRVVERALNKRAGGDLRQYEGGIGRGRLSSFVKTLNVYNAALRDRVNAARESVADAGRKAKLSKLAEGTSLFITDKRQQASIMDARIPLFVFCFAEELQKSFLPLFVAEFYSENDLFSRDIMMGLPISAFMFVIAVFTPFAGKLVDKIGNKPLFLAGLLPAIAGYLFCYLAQSGNDILIGRSMTAIGYAVITISCQSYIAAVVVAENRARGMAVFVGVLMTATMCGTAIGAILADWLGYKPVFLVATGFAVMAGILGYSMLSTDLPAPEKKKESVGVSRSPIATLLRNSQFVLIVLFCAIPAKVILTGFLYLFVPIYLASLDATQSEIGRVMMLYSLIIIPISPLASGFADRLNKNLWMVIGATIASGIVLLGLYQSASVAMVLSVVVALGIVHSFLKAPLIVAAMEAAEKSPDMTRTGALSLLRTSERIGSVIGPVVVAALLVVLDFGEVAAILGITVAILGIIMAILSFNKKGPEAHA
;
A
#
# COMPACT_ATOMS: atom_id res chain seq x y z
N MET A 1 23.18 -8.47 -11.96
CA MET A 1 23.05 -7.23 -11.17
C MET A 1 21.72 -7.14 -10.44
N PHE A 2 20.56 -7.16 -11.12
CA PHE A 2 19.26 -7.09 -10.42
C PHE A 2 19.08 -8.19 -9.35
N LEU A 3 19.40 -9.45 -9.71
CA LEU A 3 19.33 -10.58 -8.77
C LEU A 3 20.31 -10.43 -7.59
N SER A 4 21.52 -9.92 -7.85
CA SER A 4 22.53 -9.74 -6.80
C SER A 4 22.18 -8.57 -5.86
N THR A 5 21.63 -7.47 -6.38
CA THR A 5 21.13 -6.37 -5.55
C THR A 5 19.91 -6.77 -4.75
N ALA A 6 18.96 -7.51 -5.35
CA ALA A 6 17.81 -8.04 -4.64
C ALA A 6 18.23 -9.00 -3.51
N LEU A 7 19.16 -9.92 -3.81
CA LEU A 7 19.71 -10.84 -2.81
C LEU A 7 20.44 -10.10 -1.69
N ALA A 8 21.26 -9.11 -2.01
CA ALA A 8 21.97 -8.30 -1.02
C ALA A 8 21.00 -7.53 -0.11
N MET A 9 19.92 -6.96 -0.67
CA MET A 9 18.88 -6.29 0.12
C MET A 9 18.14 -7.28 1.03
N ILE A 10 17.79 -8.47 0.54
CA ILE A 10 17.14 -9.51 1.34
C ILE A 10 18.05 -9.99 2.48
N ILE A 11 19.34 -10.17 2.23
CA ILE A 11 20.30 -10.57 3.27
C ILE A 11 20.49 -9.45 4.29
N ALA A 12 20.69 -8.20 3.85
CA ALA A 12 20.81 -7.05 4.74
C ALA A 12 19.54 -6.87 5.59
N ALA A 13 18.39 -7.10 4.97
CA ALA A 13 17.10 -7.09 5.63
C ALA A 13 17.01 -8.17 6.72
N LEU A 14 17.31 -9.43 6.38
CA LEU A 14 17.30 -10.54 7.34
C LEU A 14 18.28 -10.31 8.50
N LEU A 15 19.49 -9.82 8.21
CA LEU A 15 20.47 -9.48 9.24
C LEU A 15 19.96 -8.35 10.14
N SER A 16 19.37 -7.30 9.57
CA SER A 16 18.79 -6.20 10.33
C SER A 16 17.66 -6.67 11.24
N LEU A 17 16.81 -7.59 10.76
CA LEU A 17 15.74 -8.19 11.57
C LEU A 17 16.35 -8.96 12.74
N ILE A 18 17.30 -9.86 12.48
CA ILE A 18 17.97 -10.66 13.52
C ILE A 18 18.62 -9.75 14.57
N VAL A 19 19.36 -8.72 14.13
CA VAL A 19 20.02 -7.77 15.04
C VAL A 19 19.00 -7.00 15.86
N THR A 20 17.94 -6.48 15.25
CA THR A 20 16.89 -5.72 15.95
C THR A 20 16.20 -6.58 17.01
N VAL A 21 15.85 -7.81 16.64
CA VAL A 21 15.21 -8.81 17.50
C VAL A 21 16.09 -9.17 18.69
N VAL A 22 17.39 -9.38 18.47
CA VAL A 22 18.37 -9.69 19.53
C VAL A 22 18.55 -8.49 20.48
N TYR A 23 18.75 -7.28 19.95
CA TYR A 23 18.88 -6.07 20.77
C TYR A 23 17.61 -5.77 21.56
N PHE A 24 16.45 -5.95 20.95
CA PHE A 24 15.17 -5.73 21.60
C PHE A 24 14.95 -6.75 22.71
N ASN A 25 15.23 -8.04 22.49
CA ASN A 25 15.15 -9.05 23.55
C ASN A 25 16.12 -8.75 24.70
N ALA A 26 17.36 -8.36 24.38
CA ALA A 26 18.37 -8.01 25.38
C ALA A 26 18.01 -6.75 26.20
N GLY A 27 17.21 -5.83 25.64
CA GLY A 27 16.81 -4.58 26.31
C GLY A 27 15.45 -4.65 27.00
N LEU A 28 14.45 -5.31 26.39
CA LEU A 28 13.08 -5.32 26.88
C LEU A 28 12.93 -6.14 28.15
N ARG A 29 13.55 -7.33 28.22
CA ARG A 29 13.44 -8.20 29.40
C ARG A 29 13.96 -7.52 30.67
N PRO A 30 15.20 -6.98 30.71
CA PRO A 30 15.66 -6.22 31.88
C PRO A 30 14.78 -5.02 32.21
N TYR A 31 14.31 -4.28 31.19
CA TYR A 31 13.44 -3.12 31.41
C TYR A 31 12.11 -3.48 32.08
N LEU A 32 11.45 -4.56 31.64
CA LEU A 32 10.19 -5.01 32.24
C LEU A 32 10.39 -5.57 33.65
N VAL A 33 11.53 -6.24 33.89
CA VAL A 33 11.93 -6.67 35.24
C VAL A 33 12.16 -5.47 36.15
N ASP A 34 12.90 -4.45 35.70
CA ASP A 34 13.13 -3.22 36.46
C ASP A 34 11.83 -2.46 36.73
N LYS A 35 10.90 -2.44 35.76
CA LYS A 35 9.57 -1.84 35.92
C LYS A 35 8.75 -2.59 36.97
N ALA A 36 8.68 -3.92 36.90
CA ALA A 36 7.99 -4.74 37.90
C ALA A 36 8.63 -4.62 39.30
N ARG A 37 9.97 -4.50 39.37
CA ARG A 37 10.69 -4.19 40.60
C ARG A 37 10.28 -2.84 41.18
N ALA A 38 10.21 -1.80 40.35
CA ALA A 38 9.79 -0.47 40.80
C ALA A 38 8.36 -0.46 41.37
N VAL A 39 7.44 -1.24 40.78
CA VAL A 39 6.09 -1.42 41.34
C VAL A 39 6.16 -2.10 42.72
N ALA A 40 6.97 -3.16 42.86
CA ALA A 40 7.17 -3.83 44.15
C ALA A 40 7.84 -2.91 45.19
N GLU A 41 8.80 -2.09 44.79
CA GLU A 41 9.45 -1.08 45.64
C GLU A 41 8.47 0.03 46.06
N SER A 42 7.51 0.41 45.22
CA SER A 42 6.44 1.34 45.61
C SER A 42 5.61 0.79 46.77
N VAL A 43 5.20 -0.49 46.68
CA VAL A 43 4.47 -1.16 47.77
C VAL A 43 5.34 -1.27 49.02
N GLN A 44 6.64 -1.57 48.86
CA GLN A 44 7.61 -1.60 49.95
C GLN A 44 7.67 -0.24 50.68
N GLN A 45 7.77 0.85 49.92
CA GLN A 45 7.83 2.21 50.46
C GLN A 45 6.56 2.57 51.23
N ASP A 46 5.38 2.20 50.73
CA ASP A 46 4.11 2.45 51.40
C ASP A 46 4.00 1.68 52.72
N ILE A 47 4.43 0.41 52.75
CA ILE A 47 4.47 -0.40 53.97
C ILE A 47 5.50 0.16 54.97
N GLN A 48 6.70 0.49 54.51
CA GLN A 48 7.74 1.07 55.37
C GLN A 48 7.31 2.42 55.95
N TYR A 49 6.60 3.24 55.16
CA TYR A 49 6.02 4.48 55.62
C TYR A 49 4.99 4.24 56.73
N ALA A 50 4.08 3.28 56.56
CA ALA A 50 3.10 2.90 57.58
C ALA A 50 3.76 2.45 58.90
N ILE A 51 4.81 1.64 58.81
CA ILE A 51 5.61 1.21 59.97
C ILE A 51 6.29 2.43 60.63
N SER A 52 6.86 3.35 59.84
CA SER A 52 7.56 4.53 60.36
C SER A 52 6.67 5.50 61.15
N ILE A 53 5.36 5.54 60.86
CA ILE A 53 4.37 6.33 61.60
C ILE A 53 3.72 5.56 62.76
N GLY A 54 4.22 4.36 63.06
CA GLY A 54 3.83 3.56 64.22
C GLY A 54 2.68 2.58 64.02
N ILE A 55 2.33 2.23 62.77
CA ILE A 55 1.35 1.18 62.47
C ILE A 55 2.10 -0.15 62.34
N PRO A 56 1.89 -1.14 63.23
CA PRO A 56 2.52 -2.45 63.11
C PRO A 56 2.17 -3.12 61.78
N PHE A 57 3.11 -3.86 61.19
CA PHE A 57 2.91 -4.53 59.90
C PHE A 57 1.63 -5.39 59.85
N GLU A 58 1.35 -6.15 60.93
CA GLU A 58 0.17 -7.01 61.06
C GLU A 58 -1.17 -6.23 61.14
N GLU A 59 -1.11 -4.93 61.45
CA GLU A 59 -2.28 -4.06 61.59
C GLU A 59 -2.61 -3.25 60.31
N ILE A 60 -1.78 -3.35 59.27
CA ILE A 60 -2.00 -2.66 58.00
C ILE A 60 -3.21 -3.25 57.27
N ARG A 61 -4.32 -2.51 57.25
CA ARG A 61 -5.56 -2.91 56.57
C ARG A 61 -5.60 -2.41 55.13
N GLY A 62 -6.18 -3.22 54.24
CA GLY A 62 -6.41 -2.84 52.83
C GLY A 62 -5.22 -3.06 51.90
N LEU A 63 -4.13 -3.66 52.40
CA LEU A 63 -2.92 -3.95 51.62
C LEU A 63 -3.19 -4.81 50.39
N GLU A 64 -3.96 -5.89 50.54
CA GLU A 64 -4.37 -6.76 49.43
C GLU A 64 -5.16 -6.02 48.34
N GLN A 65 -6.06 -5.11 48.75
CA GLN A 65 -6.86 -4.33 47.80
C GLN A 65 -5.98 -3.32 47.05
N HIS A 66 -4.99 -2.73 47.73
CA HIS A 66 -4.02 -1.82 47.13
C HIS A 66 -3.12 -2.55 46.12
N ILE A 67 -2.59 -3.72 46.50
CA ILE A 67 -1.78 -4.57 45.61
C ILE A 67 -2.59 -5.02 44.39
N THR A 68 -3.84 -5.47 44.58
CA THR A 68 -4.71 -5.87 43.47
C THR A 68 -4.90 -4.73 42.49
N LYS A 69 -5.15 -3.51 42.98
CA LYS A 69 -5.29 -2.32 42.13
C LYS A 69 -4.01 -2.00 41.36
N LEU A 70 -2.85 -2.11 42.01
CA LEU A 70 -1.55 -1.89 41.36
C LEU A 70 -1.26 -2.93 40.28
N VAL A 71 -1.56 -4.22 40.54
CA VAL A 71 -1.42 -5.29 39.54
C VAL A 71 -2.33 -5.02 38.34
N ASP A 72 -3.57 -4.58 38.55
CA ASP A 72 -4.49 -4.21 37.46
C ASP A 72 -4.01 -3.00 36.65
N GLU A 73 -3.33 -2.03 37.28
CA GLU A 73 -2.75 -0.86 36.61
C GLU A 73 -1.45 -1.18 35.83
N HIS A 74 -0.80 -2.30 36.15
CA HIS A 74 0.52 -2.71 35.63
C HIS A 74 0.49 -4.08 34.94
N PRO A 75 0.12 -4.15 33.64
CA PRO A 75 -0.07 -5.42 32.92
C PRO A 75 1.21 -6.25 32.74
N GLU A 76 2.39 -5.67 32.97
CA GLU A 76 3.65 -6.41 33.05
C GLU A 76 3.80 -7.27 34.33
N VAL A 77 3.01 -7.01 35.37
CA VAL A 77 3.00 -7.77 36.62
C VAL A 77 1.82 -8.74 36.58
N ARG A 78 2.10 -10.04 36.56
CA ARG A 78 1.05 -11.08 36.58
C ARG A 78 0.39 -11.18 37.95
N GLU A 79 1.21 -11.10 38.98
CA GLU A 79 0.83 -11.33 40.36
C GLU A 79 1.83 -10.67 41.29
N MET A 80 1.34 -10.10 42.39
CA MET A 80 2.17 -9.57 43.46
C MET A 80 1.61 -10.01 44.82
N ARG A 81 2.47 -10.43 45.74
CA ARG A 81 2.07 -10.92 47.08
C ARG A 81 3.08 -10.48 48.13
N VAL A 82 2.62 -10.39 49.38
CA VAL A 82 3.48 -10.15 50.54
C VAL A 82 3.65 -11.46 51.30
N VAL A 83 4.89 -11.92 51.45
CA VAL A 83 5.28 -13.16 52.12
C VAL A 83 5.94 -12.82 53.44
N VAL A 84 5.34 -13.22 54.56
CA VAL A 84 5.86 -12.95 55.90
C VAL A 84 7.05 -13.85 56.20
N ALA A 85 8.10 -13.32 56.84
CA ALA A 85 9.37 -14.02 57.06
C ALA A 85 9.27 -15.33 57.87
N SER A 86 8.17 -15.56 58.61
CA SER A 86 7.92 -16.80 59.37
C SER A 86 7.28 -17.92 58.55
N GLU A 87 6.74 -17.64 57.37
CA GLU A 87 6.15 -18.62 56.47
C GLU A 87 7.06 -18.84 55.26
N GLN A 88 7.95 -19.84 55.36
CA GLN A 88 8.54 -20.46 54.18
C GLN A 88 7.47 -21.31 53.50
N ALA A 89 6.51 -20.64 52.85
CA ALA A 89 5.58 -21.30 51.96
C ALA A 89 6.28 -21.53 50.62
N ASP A 90 6.61 -22.79 50.32
CA ASP A 90 6.94 -23.21 48.97
C ASP A 90 5.87 -22.70 48.00
N ILE A 91 6.30 -22.06 46.90
CA ILE A 91 5.45 -21.61 45.79
C ILE A 91 4.45 -22.74 45.46
N PRO A 92 3.13 -22.56 45.65
CA PRO A 92 2.18 -23.57 45.24
C PRO A 92 2.21 -23.63 43.71
N LYS A 93 2.77 -24.72 43.15
CA LYS A 93 2.68 -25.05 41.71
C LYS A 93 1.24 -25.30 41.22
N LYS A 94 0.22 -25.02 42.03
CA LYS A 94 -1.20 -25.28 41.75
C LYS A 94 -2.03 -24.06 42.10
N GLY A 95 -2.57 -23.43 41.06
CA GLY A 95 -3.48 -22.29 41.14
C GLY A 95 -3.65 -21.58 39.80
N ALA A 96 -2.68 -21.75 38.88
CA ALA A 96 -2.70 -21.11 37.56
C ALA A 96 -3.64 -21.78 36.54
N SER A 97 -4.12 -23.02 36.74
CA SER A 97 -4.99 -23.68 35.76
C SER A 97 -6.46 -23.28 35.86
N ASP A 98 -6.96 -22.98 37.06
CA ASP A 98 -8.42 -22.91 37.25
C ASP A 98 -9.00 -21.52 36.96
N ARG A 99 -8.18 -20.45 37.03
CA ARG A 99 -8.60 -19.10 36.62
C ARG A 99 -8.40 -18.80 35.13
N VAL A 100 -7.60 -19.61 34.43
CA VAL A 100 -7.44 -19.54 32.97
C VAL A 100 -8.51 -20.42 32.29
N ALA A 101 -8.83 -21.58 32.85
CA ALA A 101 -9.82 -22.49 32.30
C ALA A 101 -11.25 -21.90 32.25
N GLU A 102 -11.62 -20.99 33.16
CA GLU A 102 -12.96 -20.39 33.15
C GLU A 102 -13.10 -19.19 32.19
N ARG A 103 -12.00 -18.69 31.62
CA ARG A 103 -12.00 -17.67 30.55
C ARG A 103 -11.80 -18.25 29.14
N ASP A 104 -11.19 -19.43 29.02
CA ASP A 104 -10.80 -20.01 27.73
C ASP A 104 -11.68 -21.19 27.24
N ALA A 105 -12.65 -21.66 28.03
CA ALA A 105 -13.37 -22.90 27.74
C ALA A 105 -14.71 -22.74 26.98
N THR A 106 -14.80 -21.92 25.91
CA THR A 106 -15.97 -21.97 25.00
C THR A 106 -15.67 -21.55 23.54
N THR A 107 -14.55 -21.98 22.93
CA THR A 107 -14.35 -21.70 21.50
C THR A 107 -13.78 -22.93 20.78
N GLU A 108 -14.53 -23.46 19.82
CA GLU A 108 -14.09 -24.52 18.90
C GLU A 108 -12.72 -24.14 18.29
N GLU A 109 -11.75 -25.03 18.44
CA GLU A 109 -10.37 -24.85 17.96
C GLU A 109 -10.31 -24.76 16.42
N GLY A 110 -10.46 -23.55 15.92
CA GLY A 110 -10.32 -23.22 14.50
C GLY A 110 -8.86 -23.12 14.05
N LEU A 111 -8.64 -23.34 12.75
CA LEU A 111 -7.35 -23.24 12.05
C LEU A 111 -6.58 -21.92 12.33
N GLY A 112 -7.29 -20.84 12.67
CA GLY A 112 -6.70 -19.54 13.03
C GLY A 112 -5.97 -19.54 14.38
N TYR A 113 -6.45 -20.28 15.37
CA TYR A 113 -5.78 -20.43 16.67
C TYR A 113 -4.47 -21.21 16.49
N GLN A 114 -4.48 -22.27 15.69
CA GLN A 114 -3.29 -23.07 15.36
C GLN A 114 -2.20 -22.28 14.64
N VAL A 115 -2.56 -21.33 13.78
CA VAL A 115 -1.59 -20.47 13.09
C VAL A 115 -0.95 -19.48 14.07
N ILE A 116 -1.73 -18.91 15.00
CA ILE A 116 -1.21 -18.00 16.03
C ILE A 116 -0.32 -18.73 17.02
N THR A 117 -0.71 -19.93 17.48
CA THR A 117 0.13 -20.75 18.36
C THR A 117 1.42 -21.18 17.65
N SER A 118 1.37 -21.52 16.36
CA SER A 118 2.57 -21.83 15.57
C SER A 118 3.51 -20.62 15.42
N ILE A 119 2.96 -19.41 15.24
CA ILE A 119 3.74 -18.16 15.20
C ILE A 119 4.34 -17.83 16.57
N SER A 120 3.55 -18.02 17.63
CA SER A 120 3.98 -17.89 19.03
C SER A 120 5.09 -18.89 19.38
N GLU A 121 4.98 -20.13 18.91
CA GLU A 121 6.01 -21.18 19.05
C GLU A 121 7.29 -20.83 18.29
N ILE A 122 7.19 -20.27 17.08
CA ILE A 122 8.36 -19.74 16.36
C ILE A 122 9.03 -18.63 17.18
N GLY A 123 8.23 -17.75 17.79
CA GLY A 123 8.70 -16.74 18.74
C GLY A 123 9.44 -17.37 19.93
N SER A 124 8.82 -18.28 20.67
CA SER A 124 9.43 -18.89 21.86
C SER A 124 10.71 -19.67 21.55
N ILE A 125 10.77 -20.33 20.37
CA ILE A 125 11.98 -21.00 19.85
C ILE A 125 13.09 -19.99 19.50
N LEU A 126 12.74 -18.88 18.84
CA LEU A 126 13.71 -17.83 18.47
C LEU A 126 14.23 -17.05 19.67
N PHE A 127 13.38 -16.81 20.68
CA PHE A 127 13.68 -15.94 21.82
C PHE A 127 14.21 -16.67 23.05
N ARG A 128 14.26 -18.02 23.04
CA ARG A 128 14.59 -18.85 24.22
C ARG A 128 13.84 -18.36 25.47
N ALA A 129 12.51 -18.40 25.42
CA ALA A 129 11.70 -18.20 26.62
C ALA A 129 12.09 -19.29 27.63
N GLY A 130 12.78 -18.90 28.71
CA GLY A 130 13.06 -19.80 29.81
C GLY A 130 11.77 -20.08 30.56
N ASP A 131 11.47 -21.34 30.82
CA ASP A 131 10.26 -21.80 31.55
C ASP A 131 10.26 -21.42 33.05
N ALA A 132 11.24 -20.62 33.49
CA ALA A 132 11.37 -20.18 34.87
C ALA A 132 10.61 -18.87 35.05
N GLN A 133 9.54 -18.89 35.85
CA GLN A 133 8.88 -17.67 36.29
C GLN A 133 9.90 -16.73 36.92
N GLU A 134 10.05 -15.54 36.35
CA GLU A 134 10.96 -14.53 36.86
C GLU A 134 10.27 -13.83 38.04
N VAL A 135 10.62 -14.26 39.26
CA VAL A 135 10.10 -13.70 40.52
C VAL A 135 11.05 -12.65 41.05
N ILE A 136 10.55 -11.44 41.23
CA ILE A 136 11.27 -10.32 41.82
C ILE A 136 10.89 -10.26 43.29
N SER A 137 11.87 -10.29 44.19
CA SER A 137 11.64 -10.12 45.63
C SER A 137 12.26 -8.82 46.14
N VAL A 138 11.48 -8.10 46.96
CA VAL A 138 11.88 -6.87 47.65
C VAL A 138 11.64 -7.06 49.15
N GLU A 139 12.66 -6.85 49.99
CA GLU A 139 12.59 -7.15 51.42
C GLU A 139 12.06 -5.97 52.24
N ILE A 140 11.16 -6.22 53.18
CA ILE A 140 10.66 -5.23 54.14
C ILE A 140 11.44 -5.40 55.44
N VAL A 141 12.12 -4.35 55.87
CA VAL A 141 13.01 -4.36 57.04
C VAL A 141 12.45 -3.47 58.14
N GLU A 142 12.39 -4.00 59.35
CA GLU A 142 12.04 -3.29 60.57
C GLU A 142 13.13 -3.60 61.62
N ASN A 143 13.76 -2.56 62.19
CA ASN A 143 14.84 -2.71 63.19
C ASN A 143 15.97 -3.68 62.77
N ASP A 144 16.48 -3.56 61.54
CA ASP A 144 17.49 -4.45 60.94
C ASP A 144 17.07 -5.93 60.80
N THR A 145 15.78 -6.24 60.96
CA THR A 145 15.22 -7.58 60.72
C THR A 145 14.22 -7.58 59.57
N VAL A 146 14.33 -8.57 58.68
CA VAL A 146 13.38 -8.75 57.56
C VAL A 146 12.07 -9.30 58.12
N VAL A 147 11.01 -8.50 58.07
CA VAL A 147 9.67 -8.87 58.58
C VAL A 147 8.82 -9.54 57.51
N ALA A 148 8.97 -9.12 56.25
CA ALA A 148 8.26 -9.68 55.11
C ALA A 148 9.04 -9.44 53.81
N LYS A 149 8.62 -10.09 52.72
CA LYS A 149 9.10 -9.84 51.36
C LYS A 149 7.92 -9.60 50.44
N ILE A 150 8.07 -8.70 49.50
CA ILE A 150 7.11 -8.49 48.41
C ILE A 150 7.65 -9.26 47.21
N GLU A 151 6.89 -10.25 46.77
CA GLU A 151 7.18 -11.03 45.57
C GLU A 151 6.29 -10.56 44.43
N SER A 152 6.91 -10.19 43.31
CA SER A 152 6.25 -9.79 42.08
C SER A 152 6.65 -10.74 40.95
N VAL A 153 5.66 -11.32 40.28
CA VAL A 153 5.85 -12.24 39.15
C VAL A 153 5.63 -11.48 37.85
N VAL A 154 6.61 -11.51 36.96
CA VAL A 154 6.50 -10.89 35.63
C VAL A 154 5.55 -11.70 34.73
N ASP A 155 4.67 -11.03 33.98
CA ASP A 155 3.81 -11.69 33.00
C ASP A 155 4.54 -11.99 31.68
N GLU A 156 5.03 -13.22 31.56
CA GLU A 156 5.66 -13.72 30.33
C GLU A 156 4.71 -13.65 29.10
N THR A 157 3.39 -13.69 29.28
CA THR A 157 2.43 -13.57 28.17
C THR A 157 2.42 -12.16 27.60
N TYR A 158 2.39 -11.15 28.48
CA TYR A 158 2.51 -9.75 28.11
C TYR A 158 3.85 -9.46 27.43
N MET A 159 4.96 -9.99 27.98
CA MET A 159 6.29 -9.89 27.39
C MET A 159 6.34 -10.49 25.98
N ASN A 160 5.89 -11.74 25.83
CA ASN A 160 5.87 -12.43 24.54
C ASN A 160 4.97 -11.73 23.52
N GLY A 161 3.84 -11.17 23.95
CA GLY A 161 2.98 -10.34 23.10
C GLY A 161 3.68 -9.08 22.57
N LYS A 162 4.37 -8.34 23.45
CA LYS A 162 5.15 -7.16 23.05
C LYS A 162 6.31 -7.51 22.12
N MET A 163 7.03 -8.59 22.40
CA MET A 163 8.12 -9.07 21.53
C MET A 163 7.60 -9.48 20.15
N THR A 164 6.51 -10.23 20.10
CA THR A 164 5.88 -10.66 18.86
C THR A 164 5.41 -9.46 18.04
N SER A 165 4.82 -8.44 18.68
CA SER A 165 4.44 -7.21 17.99
C SER A 165 5.65 -6.49 17.39
N VAL A 166 6.72 -6.27 18.16
CA VAL A 166 7.92 -5.59 17.64
C VAL A 166 8.61 -6.38 16.53
N PHE A 167 8.62 -7.71 16.61
CA PHE A 167 9.11 -8.57 15.53
C PHE A 167 8.34 -8.30 14.22
N PHE A 168 7.01 -8.29 14.28
CA PHE A 168 6.17 -8.05 13.10
C PHE A 168 6.27 -6.61 12.57
N ASP A 169 6.36 -5.60 13.45
CA ASP A 169 6.66 -4.21 13.04
C ASP A 169 7.98 -4.13 12.28
N THR A 170 9.02 -4.74 12.84
CA THR A 170 10.34 -4.75 12.23
C THR A 170 10.30 -5.44 10.87
N LEU A 171 9.61 -6.59 10.76
CA LEU A 171 9.42 -7.31 9.51
C LEU A 171 8.69 -6.46 8.45
N VAL A 172 7.64 -5.74 8.85
CA VAL A 172 6.87 -4.86 7.96
C VAL A 172 7.71 -3.69 7.47
N ILE A 173 8.39 -2.99 8.39
CA ILE A 173 9.32 -1.90 8.06
C ILE A 173 10.38 -2.40 7.09
N LEU A 174 10.92 -3.59 7.33
CA LEU A 174 11.94 -4.21 6.51
C LEU A 174 11.46 -4.53 5.09
N ILE A 175 10.25 -5.09 4.95
CA ILE A 175 9.62 -5.35 3.65
C ILE A 175 9.41 -4.02 2.91
N ALA A 176 8.87 -3.01 3.60
CA ALA A 176 8.63 -1.70 3.01
C ALA A 176 9.94 -1.01 2.56
N VAL A 177 10.97 -1.02 3.41
CA VAL A 177 12.31 -0.49 3.07
C VAL A 177 12.91 -1.25 1.89
N SER A 178 12.76 -2.58 1.84
CA SER A 178 13.26 -3.41 0.73
C SER A 178 12.56 -3.08 -0.59
N LEU A 179 11.25 -2.83 -0.55
CA LEU A 179 10.46 -2.41 -1.72
C LEU A 179 10.84 -1.00 -2.19
N VAL A 180 11.04 -0.05 -1.27
CA VAL A 180 11.54 1.30 -1.58
C VAL A 180 12.93 1.22 -2.19
N ALA A 181 13.82 0.43 -1.59
CA ALA A 181 15.19 0.25 -2.07
C ALA A 181 15.20 -0.42 -3.45
N LEU A 182 14.29 -1.37 -3.72
CA LEU A 182 14.11 -1.94 -5.04
C LEU A 182 13.72 -0.87 -6.07
N GLU A 183 12.78 0.01 -5.76
CA GLU A 183 12.41 1.13 -6.64
C GLU A 183 13.61 2.04 -6.95
N VAL A 184 14.41 2.38 -5.94
CA VAL A 184 15.63 3.19 -6.11
C VAL A 184 16.67 2.47 -6.97
N VAL A 185 16.95 1.19 -6.69
CA VAL A 185 17.92 0.38 -7.44
C VAL A 185 17.50 0.21 -8.89
N VAL A 186 16.21 -0.01 -9.18
CA VAL A 186 15.70 -0.10 -10.54
C VAL A 186 15.94 1.22 -11.29
N VAL A 187 15.76 2.36 -10.62
CA VAL A 187 16.01 3.67 -11.22
C VAL A 187 17.48 3.95 -11.46
N LEU A 188 18.33 3.70 -10.48
CA LEU A 188 19.77 3.88 -10.62
C LEU A 188 20.34 2.94 -11.70
N SER A 189 19.91 1.68 -11.73
CA SER A 189 20.33 0.72 -12.74
C SER A 189 19.86 1.13 -14.14
N ALA A 190 18.62 1.59 -14.29
CA ALA A 190 18.11 2.04 -15.58
C ALA A 190 18.83 3.30 -16.08
N SER A 191 18.99 4.31 -15.22
CA SER A 191 19.59 5.60 -15.57
C SER A 191 21.11 5.54 -15.80
N GLN A 192 21.84 4.77 -14.98
CA GLN A 192 23.30 4.71 -15.09
C GLN A 192 23.81 3.65 -16.07
N LEU A 193 23.04 2.58 -16.30
CA LEU A 193 23.45 1.49 -17.18
C LEU A 193 22.57 1.44 -18.43
N ALA A 194 21.29 1.14 -18.30
CA ALA A 194 20.45 0.81 -19.45
C ALA A 194 20.30 1.97 -20.44
N GLU A 195 20.12 3.20 -19.96
CA GLU A 195 19.89 4.39 -20.78
C GLU A 195 21.14 4.76 -21.62
N PRO A 196 22.36 4.89 -21.06
CA PRO A 196 23.58 5.09 -21.86
C PRO A 196 23.81 4.00 -22.92
N PHE A 197 23.58 2.73 -22.58
CA PHE A 197 23.74 1.63 -23.54
C PHE A 197 22.72 1.71 -24.68
N ARG A 198 21.45 2.01 -24.39
CA ARG A 198 20.41 2.20 -25.40
C ARG A 198 20.70 3.38 -26.34
N VAL A 199 21.28 4.45 -25.81
CA VAL A 199 21.73 5.59 -26.63
C VAL A 199 22.81 5.16 -27.63
N VAL A 200 23.82 4.44 -27.16
CA VAL A 200 24.90 3.93 -28.02
C VAL A 200 24.38 2.95 -29.07
N GLU A 201 23.58 1.97 -28.66
CA GLU A 201 22.97 0.97 -29.56
C GLU A 201 22.14 1.65 -30.65
N ARG A 202 21.26 2.59 -30.27
CA ARG A 202 20.43 3.31 -31.22
C ARG A 202 21.26 4.18 -32.17
N ALA A 203 22.29 4.86 -31.66
CA ALA A 203 23.20 5.66 -32.49
C ALA A 203 23.92 4.77 -33.52
N LEU A 204 24.38 3.59 -33.11
CA LEU A 204 25.00 2.61 -34.01
C LEU A 204 24.02 2.10 -35.08
N ASN A 205 22.84 1.63 -34.67
CA ASN A 205 21.85 1.07 -35.59
C ASN A 205 21.33 2.11 -36.60
N LYS A 206 21.13 3.35 -36.16
CA LYS A 206 20.74 4.47 -37.04
C LYS A 206 21.82 4.76 -38.08
N ARG A 207 23.09 4.82 -37.66
CA ARG A 207 24.24 5.04 -38.56
C ARG A 207 24.45 3.90 -39.53
N ALA A 208 24.28 2.65 -39.08
CA ALA A 208 24.31 1.48 -39.95
C ALA A 208 23.22 1.55 -41.03
N GLY A 209 22.08 2.17 -40.72
CA GLY A 209 21.00 2.47 -41.68
C GLY A 209 21.19 3.74 -42.52
N GLY A 210 22.34 4.42 -42.44
CA GLY A 210 22.66 5.62 -43.22
C GLY A 210 22.29 6.97 -42.58
N ASP A 211 21.77 6.97 -41.34
CA ASP A 211 21.45 8.20 -40.60
C ASP A 211 22.68 8.69 -39.83
N LEU A 212 23.30 9.75 -40.34
CA LEU A 212 24.58 10.29 -39.89
C LEU A 212 24.43 11.60 -39.09
N ARG A 213 23.27 11.82 -38.47
CA ARG A 213 23.05 12.96 -37.57
C ARG A 213 24.05 13.03 -36.41
N GLN A 214 24.23 14.22 -35.85
CA GLN A 214 25.04 14.43 -34.64
C GLN A 214 24.19 14.28 -33.38
N TYR A 215 24.76 13.76 -32.28
CA TYR A 215 24.05 13.55 -31.01
C TYR A 215 24.68 14.40 -29.89
N GLU A 216 24.03 15.48 -29.46
CA GLU A 216 24.59 16.46 -28.50
C GLU A 216 24.16 16.23 -27.03
N GLY A 217 23.06 15.53 -26.76
CA GLY A 217 22.46 15.43 -25.41
C GLY A 217 22.49 14.03 -24.76
N GLY A 218 22.47 14.00 -23.42
CA GLY A 218 22.05 12.84 -22.62
C GLY A 218 23.12 11.79 -22.25
N ILE A 219 24.40 12.02 -22.57
CA ILE A 219 25.43 11.00 -22.37
C ILE A 219 26.27 11.31 -21.13
N GLY A 220 26.00 10.57 -20.04
CA GLY A 220 26.73 10.67 -18.76
C GLY A 220 28.25 10.51 -18.90
N ARG A 221 29.01 10.76 -17.82
CA ARG A 221 30.48 10.62 -17.83
C ARG A 221 30.87 9.16 -18.09
N GLY A 222 31.83 8.92 -19.01
CA GLY A 222 32.41 7.58 -19.20
C GLY A 222 32.77 7.23 -20.65
N ARG A 223 33.24 5.98 -20.85
CA ARG A 223 33.73 5.46 -22.14
C ARG A 223 32.65 5.47 -23.24
N LEU A 224 31.39 5.18 -22.89
CA LEU A 224 30.26 5.20 -23.84
C LEU A 224 30.00 6.60 -24.41
N SER A 225 30.12 7.64 -23.57
CA SER A 225 30.04 9.04 -24.01
C SER A 225 31.19 9.42 -24.93
N SER A 226 32.41 9.01 -24.56
CA SER A 226 33.57 9.22 -25.42
C SER A 226 33.39 8.56 -26.79
N PHE A 227 32.83 7.35 -26.82
CA PHE A 227 32.56 6.63 -28.07
C PHE A 227 31.60 7.38 -28.99
N VAL A 228 30.47 7.86 -28.47
CA VAL A 228 29.51 8.66 -29.26
C VAL A 228 30.10 10.01 -29.69
N LYS A 229 30.90 10.66 -28.83
CA LYS A 229 31.62 11.89 -29.20
C LYS A 229 32.57 11.66 -30.36
N THR A 230 33.39 10.61 -30.31
CA THR A 230 34.29 10.24 -31.41
C THR A 230 33.51 10.01 -32.71
N LEU A 231 32.41 9.28 -32.60
CA LEU A 231 31.47 9.05 -33.69
C LEU A 231 30.86 10.36 -34.25
N ASN A 232 30.53 11.34 -33.40
CA ASN A 232 30.07 12.66 -33.83
C ASN A 232 31.16 13.47 -34.52
N VAL A 233 32.42 13.38 -34.08
CA VAL A 233 33.56 14.05 -34.72
C VAL A 233 33.72 13.57 -36.17
N TYR A 234 33.62 12.26 -36.43
CA TYR A 234 33.67 11.76 -37.80
C TYR A 234 32.52 12.27 -38.67
N ASN A 235 31.29 12.29 -38.14
CA ASN A 235 30.14 12.83 -38.87
C ASN A 235 30.25 14.34 -39.08
N ALA A 236 30.81 15.09 -38.12
CA ALA A 236 31.11 16.52 -38.25
C ALA A 236 32.10 16.78 -39.38
N ALA A 237 33.20 16.03 -39.42
CA ALA A 237 34.19 16.15 -40.48
C ALA A 237 33.58 15.87 -41.86
N LEU A 238 32.71 14.86 -41.97
CA LEU A 238 31.98 14.57 -43.21
C LEU A 238 31.03 15.72 -43.59
N ARG A 239 30.27 16.24 -42.62
CA ARG A 239 29.37 17.38 -42.79
C ARG A 239 30.10 18.61 -43.32
N ASP A 240 31.23 18.94 -42.71
CA ASP A 240 32.00 20.12 -43.07
C ASP A 240 32.60 19.96 -44.49
N ARG A 241 33.05 18.75 -44.86
CA ARG A 241 33.49 18.43 -46.24
C ARG A 241 32.35 18.55 -47.26
N VAL A 242 31.15 18.06 -46.93
CA VAL A 242 29.98 18.14 -47.81
C VAL A 242 29.52 19.60 -47.98
N ASN A 243 29.58 20.41 -46.93
CA ASN A 243 29.27 21.83 -47.02
C ASN A 243 30.29 22.59 -47.88
N ALA A 244 31.58 22.38 -47.64
CA ALA A 244 32.64 22.99 -48.46
C ALA A 244 32.48 22.62 -49.94
N ALA A 245 32.18 21.36 -50.26
CA ALA A 245 31.92 20.91 -51.62
C ALA A 245 30.64 21.53 -52.23
N ARG A 246 29.58 21.74 -51.44
CA ARG A 246 28.36 22.44 -51.90
C ARG A 246 28.62 23.90 -52.24
N GLU A 247 29.52 24.56 -51.51
CA GLU A 247 29.88 25.95 -51.73
C GLU A 247 30.82 26.13 -52.92
N SER A 248 31.74 25.19 -53.16
CA SER A 248 32.72 25.27 -54.25
C SER A 248 32.17 24.88 -55.62
N VAL A 249 31.01 24.21 -55.70
CA VAL A 249 30.44 23.72 -56.96
C VAL A 249 29.48 24.74 -57.56
N ALA A 250 29.82 25.25 -58.75
CA ALA A 250 28.98 26.18 -59.52
C ALA A 250 27.81 25.49 -60.25
N ASP A 251 27.94 24.20 -60.56
CA ASP A 251 26.90 23.41 -61.26
C ASP A 251 25.69 23.14 -60.34
N ALA A 252 24.53 23.68 -60.72
CA ALA A 252 23.30 23.55 -59.95
C ALA A 252 22.85 22.08 -59.78
N GLY A 253 23.08 21.23 -60.79
CA GLY A 253 22.71 19.82 -60.75
C GLY A 253 23.50 19.01 -59.71
N ARG A 254 24.81 19.20 -59.64
CA ARG A 254 25.68 18.59 -58.61
C ARG A 254 25.39 19.14 -57.22
N LYS A 255 25.13 20.44 -57.08
CA LYS A 255 24.75 21.06 -55.80
C LYS A 255 23.44 20.49 -55.25
N ALA A 256 22.46 20.21 -56.12
CA ALA A 256 21.22 19.54 -55.75
C ALA A 256 21.45 18.09 -55.32
N LYS A 257 22.31 17.32 -56.01
CA LYS A 257 22.67 15.94 -55.62
C LYS A 257 23.35 15.88 -54.24
N LEU A 258 24.28 16.80 -53.96
CA LEU A 258 24.94 16.89 -52.66
C LEU A 258 23.95 17.26 -51.54
N SER A 259 23.03 18.17 -51.82
CA SER A 259 21.97 18.53 -50.86
C SER A 259 21.05 17.33 -50.58
N LYS A 260 20.65 16.60 -51.62
CA LYS A 260 19.83 15.38 -51.50
C LYS A 260 20.53 14.26 -50.73
N LEU A 261 21.85 14.10 -50.90
CA LEU A 261 22.65 13.15 -50.12
C LEU A 261 22.69 13.56 -48.64
N ALA A 262 22.93 14.84 -48.35
CA ALA A 262 23.04 15.32 -46.98
C ALA A 262 21.68 15.29 -46.24
N GLU A 263 20.58 15.57 -46.95
CA GLU A 263 19.22 15.41 -46.45
C GLU A 263 18.89 13.93 -46.22
N GLY A 264 19.19 13.06 -47.19
CA GLY A 264 18.95 11.62 -47.10
C GLY A 264 19.73 10.93 -45.97
N THR A 265 20.87 11.51 -45.56
CA THR A 265 21.69 11.02 -44.44
C THR A 265 21.49 11.82 -43.15
N SER A 266 20.60 12.81 -43.12
CA SER A 266 20.35 13.67 -41.94
C SER A 266 21.61 14.35 -41.38
N LEU A 267 22.60 14.64 -42.25
CA LEU A 267 23.96 15.06 -41.90
C LEU A 267 24.02 16.40 -41.12
N PHE A 268 23.06 17.29 -41.40
CA PHE A 268 22.95 18.61 -40.78
C PHE A 268 22.01 18.64 -39.58
N ILE A 269 21.42 17.49 -39.22
CA ILE A 269 20.53 17.39 -38.07
C ILE A 269 21.38 17.13 -36.84
N THR A 270 21.18 17.95 -35.81
CA THR A 270 21.74 17.72 -34.49
C THR A 270 20.63 17.30 -33.54
N ASP A 271 20.76 16.10 -33.02
CA ASP A 271 19.86 15.51 -32.05
C ASP A 271 20.26 15.98 -30.64
N LYS A 272 19.60 17.03 -30.16
CA LYS A 272 19.87 17.65 -28.84
C LYS A 272 19.41 16.82 -27.64
N ARG A 273 18.70 15.71 -27.88
CA ARG A 273 17.93 14.91 -26.91
C ARG A 273 18.49 14.87 -25.47
N GLN A 274 17.90 15.68 -24.60
CA GLN A 274 17.55 15.25 -23.24
C GLN A 274 16.24 14.46 -23.38
N GLN A 275 16.30 13.14 -23.60
CA GLN A 275 15.05 12.39 -23.70
C GLN A 275 14.42 12.26 -22.33
N ALA A 276 13.20 12.75 -22.22
CA ALA A 276 12.26 12.30 -21.22
C ALA A 276 12.27 10.75 -21.16
N SER A 277 12.50 10.19 -19.98
CA SER A 277 12.52 8.76 -19.69
C SER A 277 11.36 8.41 -18.77
N ILE A 278 10.87 7.16 -18.82
CA ILE A 278 9.84 6.67 -17.87
C ILE A 278 10.31 6.88 -16.43
N MET A 279 11.63 6.87 -16.21
CA MET A 279 12.26 6.99 -14.91
C MET A 279 12.07 8.36 -14.27
N ASP A 280 11.90 9.41 -15.08
CA ASP A 280 11.78 10.80 -14.61
C ASP A 280 10.53 11.02 -13.75
N ALA A 281 9.43 10.36 -14.12
CA ALA A 281 8.17 10.44 -13.39
C ALA A 281 8.06 9.37 -12.29
N ARG A 282 8.90 8.32 -12.33
CA ARG A 282 8.75 7.13 -11.48
C ARG A 282 8.98 7.43 -10.01
N ILE A 283 10.13 8.01 -9.64
CA ILE A 283 10.45 8.32 -8.24
C ILE A 283 9.51 9.39 -7.67
N PRO A 284 9.29 10.55 -8.33
CA PRO A 284 8.38 11.56 -7.81
C PRO A 284 6.97 11.01 -7.58
N LEU A 285 6.47 10.17 -8.50
CA LEU A 285 5.18 9.51 -8.35
C LEU A 285 5.17 8.54 -7.17
N PHE A 286 6.21 7.71 -7.02
CA PHE A 286 6.32 6.77 -5.90
C PHE A 286 6.27 7.50 -4.56
N VAL A 287 7.09 8.54 -4.40
CA VAL A 287 7.17 9.32 -3.15
C VAL A 287 5.85 10.01 -2.84
N PHE A 288 5.20 10.60 -3.85
CA PHE A 288 3.89 11.23 -3.66
C PHE A 288 2.81 10.21 -3.28
N CYS A 289 2.72 9.10 -4.01
CA CYS A 289 1.76 8.05 -3.70
C CYS A 289 2.04 7.43 -2.34
N PHE A 290 3.31 7.26 -1.96
CA PHE A 290 3.68 6.78 -0.63
C PHE A 290 3.14 7.70 0.46
N ALA A 291 3.29 9.01 0.29
CA ALA A 291 2.72 10.01 1.20
C ALA A 291 1.20 9.90 1.34
N GLU A 292 0.49 9.76 0.21
CA GLU A 292 -0.97 9.62 0.19
C GLU A 292 -1.47 8.31 0.82
N GLU A 293 -0.64 7.28 0.81
CA GLU A 293 -1.02 5.94 1.27
C GLU A 293 -0.78 5.77 2.79
N LEU A 294 -0.05 6.68 3.44
CA LEU A 294 0.20 6.63 4.89
C LEU A 294 -1.10 6.64 5.71
N GLN A 295 -2.05 7.49 5.36
CA GLN A 295 -3.30 7.62 6.14
C GLN A 295 -4.33 6.52 5.89
N LYS A 296 -4.15 5.66 4.89
CA LYS A 296 -5.24 4.82 4.38
C LYS A 296 -5.78 3.81 5.42
N SER A 297 -4.91 3.20 6.23
CA SER A 297 -5.27 2.14 7.18
C SER A 297 -6.05 2.63 8.40
N PHE A 298 -5.78 3.86 8.85
CA PHE A 298 -6.36 4.40 10.07
C PHE A 298 -7.40 5.52 9.82
N LEU A 299 -7.62 5.93 8.57
CA LEU A 299 -8.50 7.05 8.25
C LEU A 299 -9.91 6.95 8.88
N PRO A 300 -10.61 5.80 8.89
CA PRO A 300 -11.90 5.70 9.56
C PRO A 300 -11.82 5.99 11.06
N LEU A 301 -10.78 5.46 11.73
CA LEU A 301 -10.56 5.63 13.17
C LEU A 301 -10.16 7.06 13.52
N PHE A 302 -9.36 7.70 12.67
CA PHE A 302 -9.05 9.12 12.79
C PHE A 302 -10.30 9.99 12.71
N VAL A 303 -11.23 9.69 11.79
CA VAL A 303 -12.52 10.41 11.73
C VAL A 303 -13.36 10.11 12.98
N ALA A 304 -13.33 8.88 13.48
CA ALA A 304 -14.07 8.48 14.67
C ALA A 304 -13.57 9.18 15.95
N GLU A 305 -12.27 9.48 16.04
CA GLU A 305 -11.64 10.17 17.17
C GLU A 305 -11.95 11.67 17.16
N PHE A 306 -11.91 12.32 15.99
CA PHE A 306 -12.16 13.76 15.84
C PHE A 306 -13.60 14.08 15.42
N TYR A 307 -14.54 13.17 15.65
CA TYR A 307 -15.95 13.41 15.38
C TYR A 307 -16.53 14.48 16.33
N SER A 308 -17.34 15.38 15.79
CA SER A 308 -18.05 16.42 16.55
C SER A 308 -19.55 16.32 16.35
N GLU A 309 -20.35 16.74 17.34
CA GLU A 309 -21.81 16.81 17.21
C GLU A 309 -22.28 17.76 16.09
N ASN A 310 -21.43 18.71 15.69
CA ASN A 310 -21.70 19.63 14.57
C ASN A 310 -21.32 19.03 13.20
N ASP A 311 -20.88 17.78 13.14
CA ASP A 311 -20.58 17.11 11.87
C ASP A 311 -21.85 16.91 11.03
N LEU A 312 -21.67 16.87 9.70
CA LEU A 312 -22.78 16.82 8.74
C LEU A 312 -23.68 15.58 8.88
N PHE A 313 -23.09 14.48 9.35
CA PHE A 313 -23.74 13.16 9.45
C PHE A 313 -23.34 12.47 10.75
N SER A 314 -24.01 11.36 11.09
CA SER A 314 -23.66 10.55 12.25
C SER A 314 -22.23 10.01 12.17
N ARG A 315 -21.65 9.70 13.33
CA ARG A 315 -20.27 9.19 13.47
C ARG A 315 -19.98 8.03 12.52
N ASP A 316 -20.88 7.06 12.41
CA ASP A 316 -20.68 5.88 11.56
C ASP A 316 -20.63 6.22 10.07
N ILE A 317 -21.51 7.11 9.60
CA ILE A 317 -21.49 7.59 8.21
C ILE A 317 -20.22 8.40 7.95
N MET A 318 -19.82 9.24 8.90
CA MET A 318 -18.61 10.05 8.79
C MET A 318 -17.34 9.20 8.71
N MET A 319 -17.27 8.04 9.37
CA MET A 319 -16.11 7.13 9.25
C MET A 319 -15.89 6.65 7.80
N GLY A 320 -16.95 6.47 7.00
CA GLY A 320 -16.86 6.04 5.60
C GLY A 320 -16.81 7.17 4.57
N LEU A 321 -17.41 8.33 4.88
CA LEU A 321 -17.66 9.38 3.90
C LEU A 321 -16.38 9.98 3.27
N PRO A 322 -15.29 10.25 3.99
CA PRO A 322 -14.05 10.77 3.39
C PRO A 322 -13.42 9.83 2.36
N ILE A 323 -13.53 8.51 2.54
CA ILE A 323 -13.03 7.52 1.56
C ILE A 323 -13.85 7.64 0.27
N SER A 324 -15.17 7.70 0.38
CA SER A 324 -16.08 7.84 -0.76
C SER A 324 -15.93 9.18 -1.46
N ALA A 325 -15.83 10.28 -0.70
CA ALA A 325 -15.62 11.62 -1.23
C ALA A 325 -14.29 11.72 -1.98
N PHE A 326 -13.23 11.14 -1.44
CA PHE A 326 -11.92 11.08 -2.11
C PHE A 326 -12.02 10.37 -3.47
N MET A 327 -12.69 9.22 -3.53
CA MET A 327 -12.90 8.49 -4.79
C MET A 327 -13.79 9.25 -5.79
N PHE A 328 -14.81 9.95 -5.30
CA PHE A 328 -15.71 10.76 -6.10
C PHE A 328 -15.00 11.97 -6.71
N VAL A 329 -14.25 12.71 -5.90
CA VAL A 329 -13.46 13.86 -6.36
C VAL A 329 -12.44 13.41 -7.41
N ILE A 330 -11.77 12.27 -7.22
CA ILE A 330 -10.89 11.70 -8.25
C ILE A 330 -11.66 11.43 -9.55
N ALA A 331 -12.86 10.82 -9.47
CA ALA A 331 -13.75 10.59 -10.63
C ALA A 331 -14.08 11.88 -11.38
N VAL A 332 -14.45 12.94 -10.65
CA VAL A 332 -14.83 14.23 -11.23
C VAL A 332 -13.63 14.95 -11.84
N PHE A 333 -12.49 15.03 -11.14
CA PHE A 333 -11.35 15.86 -11.56
C PHE A 333 -10.43 15.20 -12.61
N THR A 334 -10.43 13.88 -12.73
CA THR A 334 -9.55 13.16 -13.67
C THR A 334 -9.71 13.60 -15.15
N PRO A 335 -10.93 13.74 -15.71
CA PRO A 335 -11.11 14.24 -17.08
C PRO A 335 -10.60 15.68 -17.29
N PHE A 336 -10.76 16.55 -16.27
CA PHE A 336 -10.28 17.93 -16.34
C PHE A 336 -8.76 17.99 -16.30
N ALA A 337 -8.12 17.19 -15.44
CA ALA A 337 -6.67 17.05 -15.38
C ALA A 337 -6.09 16.63 -16.74
N GLY A 338 -6.76 15.72 -17.46
CA GLY A 338 -6.32 15.29 -18.80
C GLY A 338 -6.27 16.45 -19.80
N LYS A 339 -7.32 17.27 -19.87
CA LYS A 339 -7.34 18.48 -20.72
C LYS A 339 -6.30 19.51 -20.30
N LEU A 340 -6.03 19.60 -18.99
CA LEU A 340 -5.07 20.56 -18.46
C LEU A 340 -3.63 20.14 -18.79
N VAL A 341 -3.31 18.83 -18.77
CA VAL A 341 -2.00 18.31 -19.24
C VAL A 341 -1.73 18.80 -20.67
N ASP A 342 -2.72 18.69 -21.56
CA ASP A 342 -2.56 19.08 -22.96
C ASP A 342 -2.27 20.58 -23.13
N LYS A 343 -2.70 21.42 -22.18
CA LYS A 343 -2.54 22.88 -22.23
C LYS A 343 -1.25 23.39 -21.57
N ILE A 344 -0.93 22.90 -20.37
CA ILE A 344 0.20 23.43 -19.58
C ILE A 344 1.40 22.47 -19.55
N GLY A 345 1.23 21.22 -19.96
CA GLY A 345 2.26 20.18 -19.91
C GLY A 345 2.32 19.43 -18.58
N ASN A 346 3.01 18.28 -18.58
CA ASN A 346 3.02 17.35 -17.45
C ASN A 346 3.74 17.92 -16.21
N LYS A 347 4.96 18.43 -16.36
CA LYS A 347 5.76 18.96 -15.23
C LYS A 347 5.05 20.05 -14.42
N PRO A 348 4.57 21.16 -15.00
CA PRO A 348 3.89 22.19 -14.23
C PRO A 348 2.56 21.69 -13.66
N LEU A 349 1.86 20.77 -14.36
CA LEU A 349 0.65 20.18 -13.82
C LEU A 349 0.93 19.30 -12.59
N PHE A 350 2.00 18.51 -12.60
CA PHE A 350 2.43 17.72 -11.44
C PHE A 350 2.67 18.62 -10.24
N LEU A 351 3.42 19.72 -10.42
CA LEU A 351 3.71 20.69 -9.37
C LEU A 351 2.46 21.43 -8.90
N ALA A 352 1.55 21.80 -9.81
CA ALA A 352 0.28 22.43 -9.45
C ALA A 352 -0.61 21.49 -8.63
N GLY A 353 -0.61 20.18 -8.92
CA GLY A 353 -1.34 19.18 -8.16
C GLY A 353 -0.83 18.98 -6.72
N LEU A 354 0.43 19.32 -6.43
CA LEU A 354 0.96 19.24 -5.07
C LEU A 354 0.38 20.30 -4.14
N LEU A 355 -0.06 21.44 -4.67
CA LEU A 355 -0.65 22.52 -3.86
C LEU A 355 -1.90 22.06 -3.10
N PRO A 356 -2.97 21.54 -3.76
CA PRO A 356 -4.13 21.04 -3.05
C PRO A 356 -3.83 19.78 -2.22
N ALA A 357 -2.85 18.95 -2.61
CA ALA A 357 -2.44 17.80 -1.81
C ALA A 357 -1.82 18.22 -0.46
N ILE A 358 -0.80 19.07 -0.48
CA ILE A 358 -0.15 19.58 0.72
C ILE A 358 -1.13 20.35 1.59
N ALA A 359 -1.94 21.23 0.98
CA ALA A 359 -2.96 21.97 1.71
C ALA A 359 -3.97 21.03 2.39
N GLY A 360 -4.40 19.96 1.71
CA GLY A 360 -5.28 18.96 2.29
C GLY A 360 -4.65 18.18 3.46
N TYR A 361 -3.36 17.81 3.38
CA TYR A 361 -2.66 17.17 4.49
C TYR A 361 -2.52 18.09 5.71
N LEU A 362 -2.14 19.36 5.48
CA LEU A 362 -2.07 20.36 6.56
C LEU A 362 -3.44 20.63 7.18
N PHE A 363 -4.50 20.61 6.37
CA PHE A 363 -5.87 20.76 6.86
C PHE A 363 -6.29 19.56 7.72
N CYS A 364 -5.98 18.33 7.30
CA CYS A 364 -6.20 17.14 8.15
C CYS A 364 -5.38 17.17 9.44
N TYR A 365 -4.13 17.65 9.41
CA TYR A 365 -3.33 17.82 10.62
C TYR A 365 -3.98 18.76 11.63
N LEU A 366 -4.56 19.86 11.14
CA LEU A 366 -5.24 20.87 11.95
C LEU A 366 -6.71 20.53 12.24
N ALA A 367 -7.23 19.39 11.77
CA ALA A 367 -8.63 19.05 11.87
C ALA A 367 -9.13 19.00 13.32
N GLN A 368 -10.33 19.54 13.55
CA GLN A 368 -11.02 19.53 14.83
C GLN A 368 -12.38 18.82 14.75
N SER A 369 -12.82 18.46 13.55
CA SER A 369 -14.09 17.82 13.26
C SER A 369 -13.96 16.81 12.11
N GLY A 370 -14.91 15.88 11.98
CA GLY A 370 -14.98 14.97 10.84
C GLY A 370 -15.20 15.71 9.52
N ASN A 371 -15.92 16.83 9.54
CA ASN A 371 -16.10 17.72 8.40
C ASN A 371 -14.78 18.30 7.88
N ASP A 372 -13.87 18.68 8.80
CA ASP A 372 -12.56 19.18 8.41
C ASP A 372 -11.76 18.08 7.67
N ILE A 373 -11.81 16.86 8.19
CA ILE A 373 -11.15 15.70 7.58
C ILE A 373 -11.75 15.43 6.19
N LEU A 374 -13.07 15.49 6.04
CA LEU A 374 -13.74 15.32 4.76
C LEU A 374 -13.27 16.35 3.72
N ILE A 375 -13.16 17.63 4.10
CA ILE A 375 -12.68 18.70 3.23
C ILE A 375 -11.20 18.50 2.89
N GLY A 376 -10.36 18.23 3.89
CA GLY A 376 -8.94 17.98 3.71
C GLY A 376 -8.68 16.80 2.76
N ARG A 377 -9.41 15.69 2.96
CA ARG A 377 -9.37 14.52 2.07
C ARG A 377 -9.84 14.86 0.65
N SER A 378 -10.90 15.66 0.50
CA SER A 378 -11.34 16.12 -0.82
C SER A 378 -10.27 16.97 -1.52
N MET A 379 -9.53 17.83 -0.80
CA MET A 379 -8.41 18.58 -1.38
C MET A 379 -7.25 17.66 -1.82
N THR A 380 -6.89 16.69 -0.98
CA THR A 380 -5.86 15.69 -1.35
C THR A 380 -6.26 14.87 -2.59
N ALA A 381 -7.54 14.56 -2.74
CA ALA A 381 -8.07 13.84 -3.90
C ALA A 381 -7.90 14.62 -5.21
N ILE A 382 -8.08 15.95 -5.18
CA ILE A 382 -7.82 16.82 -6.34
C ILE A 382 -6.35 16.71 -6.73
N GLY A 383 -5.45 16.86 -5.76
CA GLY A 383 -4.01 16.75 -5.99
C GLY A 383 -3.60 15.39 -6.55
N TYR A 384 -4.12 14.31 -5.95
CA TYR A 384 -3.89 12.94 -6.40
C TYR A 384 -4.37 12.71 -7.83
N ALA A 385 -5.58 13.17 -8.20
CA ALA A 385 -6.09 13.03 -9.55
C ALA A 385 -5.23 13.76 -10.58
N VAL A 386 -4.80 14.99 -10.25
CA VAL A 386 -3.97 15.82 -11.12
C VAL A 386 -2.57 15.22 -11.32
N ILE A 387 -1.91 14.81 -10.24
CA ILE A 387 -0.56 14.24 -10.27
C ILE A 387 -0.54 12.90 -11.01
N THR A 388 -1.47 11.99 -10.67
CA THR A 388 -1.51 10.66 -11.31
C THR A 388 -1.78 10.76 -12.80
N ILE A 389 -2.65 11.66 -13.26
CA ILE A 389 -2.90 11.90 -14.69
C ILE A 389 -1.71 12.54 -15.39
N SER A 390 -1.04 13.49 -14.73
CA SER A 390 0.19 14.07 -15.25
C SER A 390 1.25 12.99 -15.49
N CYS A 391 1.54 12.16 -14.48
CA CYS A 391 2.54 11.09 -14.59
C CYS A 391 2.11 10.01 -15.61
N GLN A 392 0.83 9.62 -15.62
CA GLN A 392 0.31 8.65 -16.57
C GLN A 392 0.46 9.14 -18.01
N SER A 393 0.13 10.40 -18.28
CA SER A 393 0.30 11.02 -19.60
C SER A 393 1.78 11.15 -19.98
N TYR A 394 2.65 11.51 -19.03
CA TYR A 394 4.09 11.63 -19.24
C TYR A 394 4.69 10.31 -19.70
N ILE A 395 4.38 9.23 -18.98
CA ILE A 395 4.82 7.88 -19.31
C ILE A 395 4.28 7.48 -20.69
N ALA A 396 3.00 7.74 -20.97
CA ALA A 396 2.40 7.41 -22.27
C ALA A 396 3.03 8.16 -23.46
N ALA A 397 3.53 9.38 -23.24
CA ALA A 397 4.20 10.19 -24.26
C ALA A 397 5.65 9.73 -24.51
N VAL A 398 6.34 9.24 -23.48
CA VAL A 398 7.72 8.76 -23.58
C VAL A 398 7.82 7.37 -24.21
N VAL A 399 6.80 6.52 -24.00
CA VAL A 399 6.82 5.14 -24.49
C VAL A 399 6.28 5.01 -25.91
N VAL A 400 7.06 4.36 -26.78
CA VAL A 400 6.66 3.99 -28.15
C VAL A 400 5.37 3.16 -28.14
N ALA A 401 4.50 3.34 -29.14
CA ALA A 401 3.18 2.70 -29.20
C ALA A 401 3.18 1.19 -28.88
N GLU A 402 4.15 0.42 -29.41
CA GLU A 402 4.27 -1.03 -29.15
C GLU A 402 4.54 -1.38 -27.69
N ASN A 403 5.19 -0.49 -26.94
CA ASN A 403 5.61 -0.72 -25.56
C ASN A 403 4.68 -0.05 -24.52
N ARG A 404 3.62 0.65 -24.93
CA ARG A 404 2.74 1.43 -24.02
C ARG A 404 2.16 0.59 -22.89
N ALA A 405 1.78 -0.66 -23.16
CA ALA A 405 1.28 -1.57 -22.13
C ALA A 405 2.33 -1.81 -21.02
N ARG A 406 3.60 -2.01 -21.40
CA ARG A 406 4.72 -2.19 -20.46
C ARG A 406 4.99 -0.91 -19.66
N GLY A 407 4.92 0.26 -20.29
CA GLY A 407 5.02 1.55 -19.60
C GLY A 407 3.92 1.75 -18.56
N MET A 408 2.68 1.42 -18.92
CA MET A 408 1.54 1.50 -18.01
C MET A 408 1.63 0.49 -16.86
N ALA A 409 2.19 -0.70 -17.11
CA ALA A 409 2.45 -1.68 -16.06
C ALA A 409 3.45 -1.15 -15.02
N VAL A 410 4.47 -0.38 -15.44
CA VAL A 410 5.38 0.30 -14.50
C VAL A 410 4.63 1.32 -13.64
N PHE A 411 3.77 2.14 -14.25
CA PHE A 411 2.94 3.11 -13.53
C PHE A 411 2.06 2.45 -12.45
N VAL A 412 1.37 1.36 -12.82
CA VAL A 412 0.53 0.61 -11.88
C VAL A 412 1.38 -0.07 -10.80
N GLY A 413 2.55 -0.60 -11.16
CA GLY A 413 3.50 -1.18 -10.21
C GLY A 413 3.92 -0.17 -9.13
N VAL A 414 4.26 1.06 -9.52
CA VAL A 414 4.61 2.13 -8.59
C VAL A 414 3.49 2.41 -7.59
N LEU A 415 2.24 2.52 -8.07
CA LEU A 415 1.07 2.74 -7.23
C LEU A 415 0.85 1.61 -6.23
N MET A 416 1.01 0.36 -6.68
CA MET A 416 0.82 -0.82 -5.82
C MET A 416 1.91 -0.91 -4.75
N THR A 417 3.17 -0.70 -5.12
CA THR A 417 4.30 -0.69 -4.17
C THR A 417 4.15 0.45 -3.15
N ALA A 418 3.75 1.64 -3.60
CA ALA A 418 3.50 2.77 -2.71
C ALA A 418 2.34 2.50 -1.73
N THR A 419 1.24 1.91 -2.23
CA THR A 419 0.09 1.50 -1.39
C THR A 419 0.51 0.52 -0.31
N MET A 420 1.29 -0.51 -0.68
CA MET A 420 1.79 -1.51 0.26
C MET A 420 2.61 -0.88 1.38
N CYS A 421 3.61 -0.07 1.01
CA CYS A 421 4.56 0.47 1.96
C CYS A 421 3.89 1.55 2.82
N GLY A 422 3.11 2.43 2.19
CA GLY A 422 2.43 3.55 2.85
C GLY A 422 1.41 3.08 3.88
N THR A 423 0.51 2.17 3.50
CA THR A 423 -0.58 1.72 4.40
C THR A 423 -0.05 1.09 5.69
N ALA A 424 1.05 0.33 5.58
CA ALA A 424 1.65 -0.35 6.72
C ALA A 424 2.49 0.60 7.59
N ILE A 425 3.39 1.37 6.97
CA ILE A 425 4.23 2.35 7.70
C ILE A 425 3.36 3.40 8.37
N GLY A 426 2.32 3.88 7.69
CA GLY A 426 1.43 4.89 8.25
C GLY A 426 0.67 4.42 9.48
N ALA A 427 0.28 3.14 9.54
CA ALA A 427 -0.35 2.56 10.72
C ALA A 427 0.62 2.45 11.90
N ILE A 428 1.87 2.04 11.63
CA ILE A 428 2.95 1.99 12.64
C ILE A 428 3.25 3.41 13.17
N LEU A 429 3.35 4.40 12.26
CA LEU A 429 3.55 5.80 12.66
C LEU A 429 2.38 6.35 13.47
N ALA A 430 1.15 5.97 13.13
CA ALA A 430 -0.05 6.34 13.89
C ALA A 430 -0.05 5.72 15.30
N ASP A 431 0.39 4.47 15.44
CA ASP A 431 0.53 3.79 16.73
C ASP A 431 1.54 4.51 17.64
N TRP A 432 2.64 5.02 17.06
CA TRP A 432 3.73 5.64 17.82
C TRP A 432 3.55 7.13 18.09
N LEU A 433 3.01 7.88 17.12
CA LEU A 433 2.95 9.34 17.16
C LEU A 433 1.51 9.88 17.28
N GLY A 434 0.51 9.01 17.21
CA GLY A 434 -0.89 9.39 17.00
C GLY A 434 -1.19 9.74 15.53
N TYR A 435 -2.47 9.92 15.19
CA TYR A 435 -2.89 10.12 13.80
C TYR A 435 -2.44 11.44 13.17
N LYS A 436 -2.53 12.55 13.91
CA LYS A 436 -2.25 13.90 13.37
C LYS A 436 -0.82 14.04 12.83
N PRO A 437 0.26 13.69 13.58
CA PRO A 437 1.62 13.83 13.07
C PRO A 437 1.90 13.06 11.77
N VAL A 438 1.18 11.98 11.48
CA VAL A 438 1.33 11.23 10.21
C VAL A 438 1.03 12.12 8.99
N PHE A 439 0.09 13.07 9.09
CA PHE A 439 -0.20 14.02 8.01
C PHE A 439 0.94 15.04 7.80
N LEU A 440 1.70 15.39 8.85
CA LEU A 440 2.92 16.20 8.69
C LEU A 440 4.02 15.42 8.00
N VAL A 441 4.17 14.13 8.35
CA VAL A 441 5.10 13.23 7.65
C VAL A 441 4.72 13.11 6.18
N ALA A 442 3.45 12.89 5.87
CA ALA A 442 2.92 12.88 4.50
C ALA A 442 3.19 14.20 3.76
N THR A 443 3.04 15.33 4.44
CA THR A 443 3.40 16.65 3.89
C THR A 443 4.89 16.73 3.53
N GLY A 444 5.79 16.27 4.40
CA GLY A 444 7.22 16.20 4.11
C GLY A 444 7.55 15.36 2.88
N PHE A 445 6.95 14.17 2.76
CA PHE A 445 7.11 13.32 1.58
C PHE A 445 6.52 13.98 0.31
N ALA A 446 5.38 14.67 0.39
CA ALA A 446 4.82 15.38 -0.75
C ALA A 446 5.69 16.56 -1.21
N VAL A 447 6.29 17.31 -0.29
CA VAL A 447 7.29 18.35 -0.61
C VAL A 447 8.51 17.72 -1.28
N MET A 448 9.01 16.59 -0.76
CA MET A 448 10.11 15.85 -1.38
C MET A 448 9.75 15.37 -2.79
N ALA A 449 8.53 14.87 -3.00
CA ALA A 449 8.04 14.53 -4.34
C ALA A 449 8.02 15.75 -5.28
N GLY A 450 7.69 16.94 -4.76
CA GLY A 450 7.77 18.19 -5.50
C GLY A 450 9.19 18.59 -5.91
N ILE A 451 10.15 18.50 -4.99
CA ILE A 451 11.57 18.77 -5.27
C ILE A 451 12.09 17.79 -6.33
N LEU A 452 11.81 16.50 -6.14
CA LEU A 452 12.18 15.45 -7.09
C LEU A 452 11.49 15.69 -8.44
N GLY A 453 10.18 15.95 -8.46
CA GLY A 453 9.44 16.20 -9.69
C GLY A 453 9.92 17.44 -10.44
N TYR A 454 10.29 18.51 -9.72
CA TYR A 454 10.90 19.70 -10.31
C TYR A 454 12.28 19.39 -10.92
N SER A 455 13.11 18.58 -10.26
CA SER A 455 14.44 18.22 -10.74
C SER A 455 14.46 17.17 -11.87
N MET A 456 13.54 16.20 -11.84
CA MET A 456 13.59 15.00 -12.67
C MET A 456 12.66 15.05 -13.89
N LEU A 457 11.43 15.59 -13.79
CA LEU A 457 10.53 15.62 -14.95
C LEU A 457 11.10 16.54 -16.03
N SER A 458 11.29 15.97 -17.22
CA SER A 458 11.71 16.70 -18.41
C SER A 458 10.53 17.47 -19.01
N THR A 459 10.80 18.62 -19.59
CA THR A 459 9.83 19.38 -20.41
C THR A 459 9.89 19.00 -21.88
N ASP A 460 10.95 18.29 -22.29
CA ASP A 460 11.25 17.98 -23.69
C ASP A 460 10.58 16.66 -24.10
N LEU A 461 9.26 16.67 -24.09
CA LEU A 461 8.44 15.55 -24.52
C LEU A 461 8.36 15.49 -26.05
N PRO A 462 8.28 14.28 -26.65
CA PRO A 462 7.99 14.14 -28.07
C PRO A 462 6.71 14.91 -28.44
N ALA A 463 6.71 15.59 -29.58
CA ALA A 463 5.51 16.26 -30.07
C ALA A 463 4.35 15.25 -30.10
N PRO A 464 3.17 15.61 -29.56
CA PRO A 464 2.03 14.70 -29.53
C PRO A 464 1.75 14.22 -30.95
N GLU A 465 1.73 12.90 -31.16
CA GLU A 465 1.26 12.34 -32.43
C GLU A 465 -0.09 12.98 -32.73
N LYS A 466 -0.22 13.64 -33.89
CA LYS A 466 -1.51 14.14 -34.36
C LYS A 466 -2.46 12.94 -34.30
N LYS A 467 -3.46 12.99 -33.40
CA LYS A 467 -4.54 12.01 -33.37
C LYS A 467 -5.03 11.90 -34.80
N LYS A 468 -4.81 10.76 -35.47
CA LYS A 468 -5.51 10.46 -36.72
C LYS A 468 -6.98 10.65 -36.37
N GLU A 469 -7.62 11.63 -37.00
CA GLU A 469 -9.06 11.81 -36.86
C GLU A 469 -9.68 10.46 -37.19
N SER A 470 -10.33 9.87 -36.22
CA SER A 470 -10.99 8.59 -36.38
C SER A 470 -12.18 8.82 -37.31
N VAL A 471 -11.95 8.62 -38.60
CA VAL A 471 -12.98 8.63 -39.64
C VAL A 471 -13.99 7.53 -39.27
N GLY A 472 -15.19 7.93 -38.85
CA GLY A 472 -16.33 7.02 -38.65
C GLY A 472 -16.69 6.63 -37.22
N VAL A 473 -16.25 7.32 -36.17
CA VAL A 473 -16.70 6.98 -34.80
C VAL A 473 -18.13 7.48 -34.55
N SER A 474 -19.03 6.56 -34.20
CA SER A 474 -20.38 6.82 -33.70
C SER A 474 -20.42 7.97 -32.68
N ARG A 475 -21.52 8.72 -32.66
CA ARG A 475 -21.71 9.98 -31.88
C ARG A 475 -21.52 9.84 -30.34
N SER A 476 -21.34 8.63 -29.80
CA SER A 476 -20.80 8.42 -28.44
C SER A 476 -20.29 6.98 -28.23
N PRO A 477 -18.96 6.75 -28.14
CA PRO A 477 -18.38 5.44 -27.81
C PRO A 477 -18.94 4.87 -26.49
N ILE A 478 -19.20 5.73 -25.50
CA ILE A 478 -19.76 5.33 -24.21
C ILE A 478 -21.15 4.71 -24.40
N ALA A 479 -22.00 5.31 -25.24
CA ALA A 479 -23.34 4.80 -25.50
C ALA A 479 -23.32 3.44 -26.20
N THR A 480 -22.36 3.19 -27.10
CA THR A 480 -22.19 1.89 -27.75
C THR A 480 -21.80 0.80 -26.75
N LEU A 481 -20.87 1.09 -25.83
CA LEU A 481 -20.49 0.13 -24.77
C LEU A 481 -21.60 -0.14 -23.78
N LEU A 482 -22.39 0.87 -23.41
CA LEU A 482 -23.55 0.70 -22.53
C LEU A 482 -24.67 -0.13 -23.19
N ARG A 483 -24.67 -0.26 -24.52
CA ARG A 483 -25.55 -1.19 -25.24
C ARG A 483 -24.97 -2.62 -25.33
N ASN A 484 -23.67 -2.79 -25.10
CA ASN A 484 -23.04 -4.11 -25.06
C ASN A 484 -23.42 -4.81 -23.75
N SER A 485 -24.40 -5.69 -23.83
CA SER A 485 -24.92 -6.40 -22.67
C SER A 485 -23.85 -7.23 -21.96
N GLN A 486 -22.89 -7.87 -22.66
CA GLN A 486 -21.85 -8.64 -21.96
C GLN A 486 -20.93 -7.72 -21.15
N PHE A 487 -20.51 -6.60 -21.73
CA PHE A 487 -19.66 -5.62 -21.05
C PHE A 487 -20.37 -5.03 -19.81
N VAL A 488 -21.63 -4.61 -19.98
CA VAL A 488 -22.43 -4.06 -18.87
C VAL A 488 -22.63 -5.07 -17.75
N LEU A 489 -22.90 -6.34 -18.08
CA LEU A 489 -23.03 -7.40 -17.09
C LEU A 489 -21.73 -7.63 -16.31
N ILE A 490 -20.57 -7.68 -16.98
CA ILE A 490 -19.25 -7.77 -16.31
C ILE A 490 -19.05 -6.58 -15.36
N VAL A 491 -19.38 -5.38 -15.80
CA VAL A 491 -19.25 -4.16 -15.00
C VAL A 491 -20.13 -4.22 -13.76
N LEU A 492 -21.42 -4.51 -13.94
CA LEU A 492 -22.43 -4.46 -12.87
C LEU A 492 -22.24 -5.58 -11.84
N PHE A 493 -21.96 -6.79 -12.31
CA PHE A 493 -21.95 -7.98 -11.46
C PHE A 493 -20.56 -8.44 -11.01
N CYS A 494 -19.48 -7.92 -11.58
CA CYS A 494 -18.11 -8.28 -11.18
C CYS A 494 -17.25 -7.05 -10.82
N ALA A 495 -17.16 -6.05 -11.70
CA ALA A 495 -16.25 -4.92 -11.49
C ALA A 495 -16.65 -4.01 -10.31
N ILE A 496 -17.93 -3.63 -10.24
CA ILE A 496 -18.46 -2.81 -9.14
C ILE A 496 -18.40 -3.56 -7.80
N PRO A 497 -18.88 -4.82 -7.68
CA PRO A 497 -18.78 -5.61 -6.45
C PRO A 497 -17.35 -5.77 -5.93
N ALA A 498 -16.39 -6.05 -6.82
CA ALA A 498 -14.98 -6.18 -6.43
C ALA A 498 -14.43 -4.88 -5.79
N LYS A 499 -14.90 -3.71 -6.24
CA LYS A 499 -14.49 -2.41 -5.70
C LYS A 499 -15.24 -2.04 -4.44
N VAL A 500 -16.50 -2.46 -4.31
CA VAL A 500 -17.26 -2.38 -3.07
C VAL A 500 -16.57 -3.17 -1.96
N ILE A 501 -16.12 -4.40 -2.23
CA ILE A 501 -15.31 -5.18 -1.27
C ILE A 501 -14.01 -4.44 -0.96
N LEU A 502 -13.28 -3.97 -1.98
CA LEU A 502 -12.00 -3.31 -1.74
C LEU A 502 -12.10 -2.06 -0.86
N THR A 503 -13.13 -1.24 -1.05
CA THR A 503 -13.22 0.08 -0.38
C THR A 503 -14.14 0.06 0.83
N GLY A 504 -15.28 -0.63 0.74
CA GLY A 504 -16.22 -0.78 1.85
C GLY A 504 -15.75 -1.81 2.86
N PHE A 505 -15.38 -3.01 2.41
CA PHE A 505 -14.91 -4.04 3.35
C PHE A 505 -13.47 -3.79 3.79
N LEU A 506 -12.51 -3.80 2.86
CA LEU A 506 -11.10 -3.74 3.25
C LEU A 506 -10.74 -2.37 3.84
N TYR A 507 -11.06 -1.24 3.18
CA TYR A 507 -10.59 0.09 3.63
C TYR A 507 -11.43 0.73 4.75
N LEU A 508 -12.66 0.30 4.97
CA LEU A 508 -13.53 0.85 6.01
C LEU A 508 -13.84 -0.19 7.11
N PHE A 509 -14.45 -1.32 6.74
CA PHE A 509 -14.92 -2.31 7.72
C PHE A 509 -13.77 -2.96 8.50
N VAL A 510 -12.69 -3.39 7.85
CA VAL A 510 -11.60 -4.12 8.52
C VAL A 510 -10.91 -3.28 9.62
N PRO A 511 -10.51 -2.01 9.40
CA PRO A 511 -9.96 -1.17 10.46
C PRO A 511 -10.90 -0.98 11.64
N ILE A 512 -12.18 -0.73 11.39
CA ILE A 512 -13.17 -0.53 12.45
C ILE A 512 -13.40 -1.83 13.22
N TYR A 513 -13.54 -2.96 12.52
CA TYR A 513 -13.81 -4.23 13.16
C TYR A 513 -12.62 -4.69 14.00
N LEU A 514 -11.40 -4.58 13.50
CA LEU A 514 -10.19 -4.89 14.27
C LEU A 514 -10.04 -3.97 15.48
N ALA A 515 -10.29 -2.66 15.34
CA ALA A 515 -10.26 -1.74 16.48
C ALA A 515 -11.32 -2.09 17.55
N SER A 516 -12.50 -2.60 17.14
CA SER A 516 -13.52 -3.08 18.08
C SER A 516 -13.13 -4.36 18.82
N LEU A 517 -12.11 -5.07 18.33
CA LEU A 517 -11.50 -6.25 18.96
C LEU A 517 -10.20 -5.87 19.71
N ASP A 518 -10.03 -4.59 20.05
CA ASP A 518 -8.87 -4.03 20.75
C ASP A 518 -7.53 -4.22 20.01
N ALA A 519 -7.57 -4.40 18.68
CA ALA A 519 -6.34 -4.47 17.88
C ALA A 519 -5.65 -3.10 17.80
N THR A 520 -4.33 -3.12 17.93
CA THR A 520 -3.46 -1.95 17.78
C THR A 520 -3.48 -1.40 16.35
N GLN A 521 -3.06 -0.14 16.16
CA GLN A 521 -3.01 0.45 14.82
C GLN A 521 -2.03 -0.31 13.93
N SER A 522 -0.93 -0.77 14.50
CA SER A 522 0.01 -1.58 13.74
C SER A 522 -0.60 -2.90 13.26
N GLU A 523 -1.34 -3.62 14.12
CA GLU A 523 -2.02 -4.87 13.71
C GLU A 523 -3.00 -4.64 12.55
N ILE A 524 -3.77 -3.55 12.61
CA ILE A 524 -4.65 -3.13 11.52
C ILE A 524 -3.84 -2.91 10.24
N GLY A 525 -2.76 -2.13 10.31
CA GLY A 525 -1.88 -1.88 9.18
C GLY A 525 -1.28 -3.14 8.56
N ARG A 526 -0.86 -4.10 9.39
CA ARG A 526 -0.32 -5.40 8.98
C ARG A 526 -1.34 -6.22 8.22
N VAL A 527 -2.56 -6.36 8.77
CA VAL A 527 -3.66 -7.09 8.12
C VAL A 527 -3.97 -6.47 6.75
N MET A 528 -4.04 -5.15 6.69
CA MET A 528 -4.31 -4.40 5.47
C MET A 528 -3.21 -4.55 4.41
N MET A 529 -1.94 -4.59 4.84
CA MET A 529 -0.79 -4.80 3.96
C MET A 529 -0.78 -6.20 3.34
N LEU A 530 -1.18 -7.24 4.09
CA LEU A 530 -1.18 -8.63 3.61
C LEU A 530 -1.99 -8.80 2.32
N TYR A 531 -3.13 -8.12 2.22
CA TYR A 531 -3.93 -8.11 0.99
C TYR A 531 -3.10 -7.75 -0.26
N SER A 532 -2.32 -6.67 -0.18
CA SER A 532 -1.49 -6.21 -1.29
C SER A 532 -0.28 -7.12 -1.52
N LEU A 533 0.33 -7.63 -0.44
CA LEU A 533 1.48 -8.54 -0.50
C LEU A 533 1.17 -9.86 -1.20
N ILE A 534 -0.07 -10.33 -1.08
CA ILE A 534 -0.57 -11.53 -1.76
C ILE A 534 -0.85 -11.22 -3.23
N ILE A 535 -1.52 -10.09 -3.52
CA ILE A 535 -1.95 -9.77 -4.88
C ILE A 535 -0.79 -9.53 -5.84
N ILE A 536 0.26 -8.82 -5.43
CA ILE A 536 1.34 -8.42 -6.34
C ILE A 536 2.08 -9.61 -6.97
N PRO A 537 2.52 -10.64 -6.22
CA PRO A 537 3.16 -11.81 -6.81
C PRO A 537 2.16 -12.78 -7.47
N ILE A 538 0.95 -12.93 -6.92
CA ILE A 538 -0.01 -13.94 -7.41
C ILE A 538 -0.78 -13.45 -8.64
N SER A 539 -1.10 -12.17 -8.76
CA SER A 539 -1.92 -11.65 -9.87
C SER A 539 -1.33 -11.91 -11.27
N PRO A 540 -0.02 -11.75 -11.53
CA PRO A 540 0.59 -12.13 -12.80
C PRO A 540 0.47 -13.63 -13.10
N LEU A 541 0.63 -14.48 -12.07
CA LEU A 541 0.50 -15.93 -12.20
C LEU A 541 -0.95 -16.33 -12.50
N ALA A 542 -1.90 -15.73 -11.79
CA ALA A 542 -3.32 -15.92 -12.00
C ALA A 542 -3.75 -15.50 -13.41
N SER A 543 -3.26 -14.36 -13.92
CA SER A 543 -3.50 -13.95 -15.30
C SER A 543 -2.98 -14.97 -16.31
N GLY A 544 -1.72 -15.42 -16.16
CA GLY A 544 -1.13 -16.40 -17.06
C GLY A 544 -1.86 -17.76 -17.04
N PHE A 545 -2.41 -18.15 -15.89
CA PHE A 545 -3.27 -19.33 -15.77
C PHE A 545 -4.61 -19.13 -16.48
N ALA A 546 -5.24 -17.96 -16.34
CA ALA A 546 -6.48 -17.58 -17.02
C ALA A 546 -6.35 -17.69 -18.55
N ASP A 547 -5.27 -17.12 -19.07
CA ASP A 547 -4.96 -17.05 -20.50
C ASP A 547 -4.77 -18.46 -21.08
N ARG A 548 -4.11 -19.36 -20.34
CA ARG A 548 -3.95 -20.77 -20.75
C ARG A 548 -5.28 -21.51 -20.86
N LEU A 549 -6.23 -21.19 -19.98
CA LEU A 549 -7.55 -21.80 -19.99
C LEU A 549 -8.50 -21.19 -21.02
N ASN A 550 -8.17 -20.01 -21.59
CA ASN A 550 -9.05 -19.20 -22.44
C ASN A 550 -10.46 -19.00 -21.83
N LYS A 551 -10.53 -18.88 -20.50
CA LYS A 551 -11.79 -18.82 -19.72
C LYS A 551 -11.78 -17.64 -18.74
N ASN A 552 -11.26 -16.50 -19.19
CA ASN A 552 -11.14 -15.27 -18.40
C ASN A 552 -12.45 -14.86 -17.70
N LEU A 553 -13.56 -14.83 -18.45
CA LEU A 553 -14.88 -14.51 -17.89
C LEU A 553 -15.31 -15.45 -16.76
N TRP A 554 -15.15 -16.77 -16.94
CA TRP A 554 -15.56 -17.76 -15.93
C TRP A 554 -14.71 -17.67 -14.67
N MET A 555 -13.43 -17.33 -14.83
CA MET A 555 -12.55 -17.13 -13.68
C MET A 555 -12.95 -15.90 -12.87
N VAL A 556 -13.32 -14.80 -13.55
CA VAL A 556 -13.85 -13.60 -12.90
C VAL A 556 -15.15 -13.88 -12.15
N ILE A 557 -16.06 -14.64 -12.76
CA ILE A 557 -17.34 -15.05 -12.14
C ILE A 557 -17.06 -15.89 -10.89
N GLY A 558 -16.24 -16.93 -11.01
CA GLY A 558 -15.87 -17.80 -9.89
C GLY A 558 -15.19 -17.03 -8.75
N ALA A 559 -14.26 -16.13 -9.08
CA ALA A 559 -13.60 -15.28 -8.10
C ALA A 559 -14.58 -14.30 -7.43
N THR A 560 -15.56 -13.76 -8.16
CA THR A 560 -16.60 -12.89 -7.59
C THR A 560 -17.45 -13.66 -6.57
N ILE A 561 -17.91 -14.86 -6.93
CA ILE A 561 -18.68 -15.72 -6.02
C ILE A 561 -17.85 -16.08 -4.79
N ALA A 562 -16.61 -16.53 -4.99
CA ALA A 562 -15.70 -16.86 -3.91
C ALA A 562 -15.42 -15.67 -2.98
N SER A 563 -15.34 -14.45 -3.51
CA SER A 563 -15.15 -13.25 -2.69
C SER A 563 -16.32 -13.03 -1.73
N GLY A 564 -17.55 -13.29 -2.20
CA GLY A 564 -18.75 -13.25 -1.35
C GLY A 564 -18.76 -14.35 -0.28
N ILE A 565 -18.40 -15.59 -0.65
CA ILE A 565 -18.33 -16.72 0.29
C ILE A 565 -17.29 -16.48 1.39
N VAL A 566 -16.12 -15.97 1.02
CA VAL A 566 -15.03 -15.69 1.99
C VAL A 566 -15.47 -14.71 3.08
N LEU A 567 -16.29 -13.71 2.74
CA LEU A 567 -16.82 -12.76 3.72
C LEU A 567 -17.77 -13.40 4.74
N LEU A 568 -18.44 -14.50 4.40
CA LEU A 568 -19.28 -15.25 5.34
C LEU A 568 -18.48 -15.89 6.47
N GLY A 569 -17.16 -16.04 6.30
CA GLY A 569 -16.27 -16.53 7.35
C GLY A 569 -16.19 -15.64 8.59
N LEU A 570 -16.70 -14.41 8.53
CA LEU A 570 -16.82 -13.52 9.70
C LEU A 570 -18.17 -13.62 10.41
N TYR A 571 -19.13 -14.36 9.85
CA TYR A 571 -20.42 -14.55 10.50
C TYR A 571 -20.22 -15.37 11.79
N GLN A 572 -20.71 -14.84 12.91
CA GLN A 572 -20.56 -15.42 14.27
C GLN A 572 -19.10 -15.61 14.75
N SER A 573 -18.11 -14.99 14.08
CA SER A 573 -16.69 -15.12 14.43
C SER A 573 -16.08 -13.77 14.81
N ALA A 574 -15.87 -13.53 16.11
CA ALA A 574 -15.29 -12.30 16.67
C ALA A 574 -13.81 -12.49 17.04
N SER A 575 -12.94 -12.67 16.04
CA SER A 575 -11.51 -12.87 16.25
C SER A 575 -10.65 -12.17 15.21
N VAL A 576 -9.56 -11.53 15.67
CA VAL A 576 -8.50 -10.95 14.81
C VAL A 576 -7.95 -11.99 13.83
N ALA A 577 -7.81 -13.24 14.27
CA ALA A 577 -7.32 -14.35 13.44
C ALA A 577 -8.24 -14.64 12.24
N MET A 578 -9.56 -14.56 12.48
CA MET A 578 -10.56 -14.80 11.44
C MET A 578 -10.60 -13.64 10.44
N VAL A 579 -10.48 -12.39 10.92
CA VAL A 579 -10.33 -11.22 10.04
C VAL A 579 -9.09 -11.35 9.16
N LEU A 580 -7.95 -11.71 9.74
CA LEU A 580 -6.71 -11.97 9.00
C LEU A 580 -6.91 -13.06 7.94
N SER A 581 -7.52 -14.19 8.30
CA SER A 581 -7.76 -15.32 7.40
C SER A 581 -8.65 -14.91 6.22
N VAL A 582 -9.69 -14.12 6.47
CA VAL A 582 -10.60 -13.59 5.46
C VAL A 582 -9.89 -12.61 4.52
N VAL A 583 -9.04 -11.72 5.06
CA VAL A 583 -8.25 -10.78 4.23
C VAL A 583 -7.22 -11.50 3.37
N VAL A 584 -6.56 -12.53 3.89
CA VAL A 584 -5.63 -13.39 3.14
C VAL A 584 -6.37 -14.11 2.02
N ALA A 585 -7.49 -14.76 2.33
CA ALA A 585 -8.33 -15.45 1.35
C ALA A 585 -8.84 -14.49 0.26
N LEU A 586 -9.27 -13.29 0.63
CA LEU A 586 -9.67 -12.25 -0.33
C LEU A 586 -8.50 -11.81 -1.22
N GLY A 587 -7.29 -11.67 -0.69
CA GLY A 587 -6.09 -11.37 -1.48
C GLY A 587 -5.84 -12.42 -2.57
N ILE A 588 -5.96 -13.70 -2.20
CA ILE A 588 -5.82 -14.82 -3.15
C ILE A 588 -6.94 -14.76 -4.19
N VAL A 589 -8.19 -14.69 -3.77
CA VAL A 589 -9.35 -14.66 -4.67
C VAL A 589 -9.31 -13.45 -5.62
N HIS A 590 -9.02 -12.25 -5.11
CA HIS A 590 -8.94 -11.05 -5.94
C HIS A 590 -7.76 -11.08 -6.91
N SER A 591 -6.72 -11.89 -6.67
CA SER A 591 -5.65 -12.12 -7.66
C SER A 591 -6.16 -12.79 -8.93
N PHE A 592 -7.15 -13.69 -8.80
CA PHE A 592 -7.86 -14.34 -9.92
C PHE A 592 -9.01 -13.50 -10.48
N LEU A 593 -9.33 -12.37 -9.86
CA LEU A 593 -10.35 -11.44 -10.32
C LEU A 593 -9.73 -10.30 -11.14
N LYS A 594 -8.76 -9.56 -10.58
CA LYS A 594 -8.37 -8.24 -11.10
C LYS A 594 -7.83 -8.23 -12.54
N ALA A 595 -6.80 -9.03 -12.82
CA ALA A 595 -6.22 -9.07 -14.16
C ALA A 595 -7.18 -9.71 -15.19
N PRO A 596 -7.79 -10.87 -14.90
CA PRO A 596 -8.78 -11.50 -15.79
C PRO A 596 -10.03 -10.64 -16.04
N LEU A 597 -10.44 -9.78 -15.09
CA LEU A 597 -11.56 -8.85 -15.25
C LEU A 597 -11.28 -7.85 -16.37
N ILE A 598 -10.07 -7.29 -16.42
CA ILE A 598 -9.67 -6.36 -17.49
C ILE A 598 -9.73 -7.10 -18.82
N VAL A 599 -9.16 -8.31 -18.91
CA VAL A 599 -9.13 -9.09 -20.15
C VAL A 599 -10.55 -9.44 -20.62
N ALA A 600 -11.39 -10.00 -19.74
CA ALA A 600 -12.77 -10.36 -20.05
C ALA A 600 -13.62 -9.15 -20.48
N ALA A 601 -13.42 -7.99 -19.86
CA ALA A 601 -14.09 -6.76 -20.24
C ALA A 601 -13.62 -6.25 -21.61
N MET A 602 -12.31 -6.38 -21.93
CA MET A 602 -11.79 -6.00 -23.25
C MET A 602 -12.29 -6.95 -24.34
N GLU A 603 -12.27 -8.26 -24.11
CA GLU A 603 -12.85 -9.27 -25.02
C GLU A 603 -14.34 -9.00 -25.28
N ALA A 604 -15.10 -8.63 -24.25
CA ALA A 604 -16.50 -8.26 -24.41
C ALA A 604 -16.66 -6.98 -25.27
N ALA A 605 -15.81 -5.98 -25.05
CA ALA A 605 -15.85 -4.71 -25.78
C ALA A 605 -15.45 -4.83 -27.26
N GLU A 606 -14.53 -5.74 -27.59
CA GLU A 606 -14.08 -5.99 -28.98
C GLU A 606 -15.18 -6.54 -29.89
N LYS A 607 -16.22 -7.17 -29.31
CA LYS A 607 -17.39 -7.64 -30.07
C LYS A 607 -18.28 -6.49 -30.58
N SER A 608 -18.06 -5.26 -30.14
CA SER A 608 -18.81 -4.10 -30.60
C SER A 608 -18.06 -3.40 -31.75
N PRO A 609 -18.65 -3.32 -32.96
CA PRO A 609 -18.08 -2.52 -34.04
C PRO A 609 -17.97 -1.06 -33.58
N ASP A 610 -16.85 -0.41 -33.90
CA ASP A 610 -16.50 0.98 -33.54
C ASP A 610 -15.88 1.22 -32.15
N MET A 611 -15.48 0.18 -31.40
CA MET A 611 -14.88 0.36 -30.07
C MET A 611 -13.35 0.29 -30.06
N THR A 612 -12.72 1.26 -29.39
CA THR A 612 -11.28 1.21 -29.08
C THR A 612 -11.06 0.54 -27.72
N ARG A 613 -10.01 -0.29 -27.59
CA ARG A 613 -9.57 -0.86 -26.30
C ARG A 613 -9.40 0.21 -25.22
N THR A 614 -8.90 1.38 -25.59
CA THR A 614 -8.72 2.51 -24.68
C THR A 614 -10.04 3.06 -24.15
N GLY A 615 -11.06 3.19 -25.00
CA GLY A 615 -12.41 3.63 -24.61
C GLY A 615 -13.07 2.66 -23.63
N ALA A 616 -12.97 1.34 -23.92
CA ALA A 616 -13.47 0.30 -23.03
C ALA A 616 -12.77 0.29 -21.67
N LEU A 617 -11.45 0.40 -21.65
CA LEU A 617 -10.68 0.46 -20.41
C LEU A 617 -11.02 1.70 -19.58
N SER A 618 -11.25 2.85 -20.24
CA SER A 618 -11.68 4.06 -19.56
C SER A 618 -13.05 3.88 -18.90
N LEU A 619 -14.02 3.30 -19.60
CA LEU A 619 -15.36 3.06 -19.04
C LEU A 619 -15.30 2.06 -17.88
N LEU A 620 -14.54 0.97 -18.02
CA LEU A 620 -14.32 0.01 -16.93
C LEU A 620 -13.77 0.70 -15.68
N ARG A 621 -12.71 1.50 -15.83
CA ARG A 621 -12.11 2.25 -14.70
C ARG A 621 -13.07 3.26 -14.08
N THR A 622 -13.90 3.92 -14.88
CA THR A 622 -14.94 4.81 -14.35
C THR A 622 -15.96 4.03 -13.53
N SER A 623 -16.41 2.87 -14.02
CA SER A 623 -17.33 2.02 -13.27
C SER A 623 -16.72 1.45 -11.99
N GLU A 624 -15.44 1.10 -12.00
CA GLU A 624 -14.72 0.72 -10.78
C GLU A 624 -14.73 1.83 -9.71
N ARG A 625 -14.66 3.10 -10.14
CA ARG A 625 -14.75 4.24 -9.21
C ARG A 625 -16.14 4.37 -8.61
N ILE A 626 -17.20 4.05 -9.35
CA ILE A 626 -18.57 4.01 -8.80
C ILE A 626 -18.63 3.03 -7.63
N GLY A 627 -18.14 1.79 -7.81
CA GLY A 627 -18.07 0.83 -6.71
C GLY A 627 -17.20 1.30 -5.53
N SER A 628 -16.14 2.05 -5.82
CA SER A 628 -15.24 2.63 -4.81
C SER A 628 -15.88 3.77 -4.00
N VAL A 629 -16.89 4.46 -4.56
CA VAL A 629 -17.67 5.50 -3.88
C VAL A 629 -18.81 4.88 -3.09
N ILE A 630 -19.52 3.90 -3.67
CA ILE A 630 -20.68 3.26 -3.06
C ILE A 630 -20.27 2.40 -1.85
N GLY A 631 -19.15 1.68 -1.95
CA GLY A 631 -18.72 0.70 -0.95
C GLY A 631 -18.68 1.24 0.49
N PRO A 632 -17.89 2.29 0.79
CA PRO A 632 -17.80 2.81 2.15
C PRO A 632 -19.13 3.38 2.66
N VAL A 633 -19.93 4.05 1.81
CA VAL A 633 -21.24 4.58 2.23
C VAL A 633 -22.21 3.46 2.60
N VAL A 634 -22.27 2.40 1.79
CA VAL A 634 -23.16 1.26 2.05
C VAL A 634 -22.75 0.54 3.32
N VAL A 635 -21.45 0.23 3.48
CA VAL A 635 -20.96 -0.46 4.69
C VAL A 635 -21.15 0.41 5.93
N ALA A 636 -20.83 1.71 5.87
CA ALA A 636 -21.08 2.64 6.98
C ALA A 636 -22.56 2.69 7.36
N ALA A 637 -23.48 2.75 6.39
CA ALA A 637 -24.91 2.77 6.64
C ALA A 637 -25.42 1.46 7.26
N LEU A 638 -24.86 0.31 6.86
CA LEU A 638 -25.19 -0.98 7.46
C LEU A 638 -24.70 -1.07 8.92
N LEU A 639 -23.51 -0.56 9.22
CA LEU A 639 -22.93 -0.54 10.57
C LEU A 639 -23.71 0.32 11.58
N VAL A 640 -24.59 1.22 11.11
CA VAL A 640 -25.48 2.01 12.00
C VAL A 640 -26.52 1.11 12.69
N VAL A 641 -26.94 0.03 12.03
CA VAL A 641 -28.13 -0.75 12.42
C VAL A 641 -27.85 -2.23 12.63
N LEU A 642 -26.68 -2.73 12.26
CA LEU A 642 -26.34 -4.14 12.24
C LEU A 642 -24.96 -4.38 12.86
N ASP A 643 -24.78 -5.58 13.39
CA ASP A 643 -23.49 -6.01 13.94
C ASP A 643 -22.47 -6.32 12.83
N PHE A 644 -21.17 -6.29 13.16
CA PHE A 644 -20.09 -6.55 12.21
C PHE A 644 -20.26 -7.87 11.43
N GLY A 645 -20.63 -8.97 12.12
CA GLY A 645 -20.86 -10.27 11.49
C GLY A 645 -22.03 -10.26 10.51
N GLU A 646 -23.11 -9.53 10.81
CA GLU A 646 -24.28 -9.39 9.94
C GLU A 646 -23.96 -8.54 8.70
N VAL A 647 -23.22 -7.44 8.88
CA VAL A 647 -22.76 -6.60 7.76
C VAL A 647 -21.86 -7.40 6.81
N ALA A 648 -20.90 -8.16 7.35
CA ALA A 648 -20.04 -9.03 6.53
C ALA A 648 -20.84 -10.11 5.80
N ALA A 649 -21.84 -10.71 6.47
CA ALA A 649 -22.71 -11.72 5.87
C ALA A 649 -23.58 -11.14 4.74
N ILE A 650 -24.24 -10.00 4.97
CA ILE A 650 -25.08 -9.34 3.95
C ILE A 650 -24.23 -8.93 2.74
N LEU A 651 -23.05 -8.36 2.98
CA LEU A 651 -22.12 -7.99 1.91
C LEU A 651 -21.68 -9.23 1.13
N GLY A 652 -21.30 -10.30 1.84
CA GLY A 652 -20.87 -11.57 1.26
C GLY A 652 -21.96 -12.24 0.42
N ILE A 653 -23.16 -12.40 0.97
CA ILE A 653 -24.33 -12.96 0.28
C ILE A 653 -24.65 -12.15 -0.96
N THR A 654 -24.70 -10.81 -0.85
CA THR A 654 -25.01 -9.93 -1.97
C THR A 654 -24.01 -10.12 -3.11
N VAL A 655 -22.71 -10.10 -2.82
CA VAL A 655 -21.68 -10.29 -3.86
C VAL A 655 -21.72 -11.70 -4.47
N ALA A 656 -21.94 -12.73 -3.65
CA ALA A 656 -22.09 -14.10 -4.13
C ALA A 656 -23.29 -14.24 -5.07
N ILE A 657 -24.45 -13.67 -4.70
CA ILE A 657 -25.66 -13.65 -5.54
C ILE A 657 -25.39 -12.92 -6.86
N LEU A 658 -24.74 -11.76 -6.84
CA LEU A 658 -24.38 -11.02 -8.05
C LEU A 658 -23.48 -11.87 -8.98
N GLY A 659 -22.51 -12.59 -8.42
CA GLY A 659 -21.69 -13.54 -9.16
C GLY A 659 -22.49 -14.71 -9.75
N ILE A 660 -23.44 -15.28 -9.00
CA ILE A 660 -24.32 -16.37 -9.46
C ILE A 660 -25.24 -15.87 -10.58
N ILE A 661 -25.82 -14.69 -10.45
CA ILE A 661 -26.62 -14.05 -11.50
C ILE A 661 -25.78 -13.90 -12.77
N MET A 662 -24.54 -13.44 -12.64
CA MET A 662 -23.62 -13.33 -13.78
C MET A 662 -23.34 -14.69 -14.43
N ALA A 663 -23.18 -15.76 -13.64
CA ALA A 663 -23.01 -17.12 -14.13
C ALA A 663 -24.22 -17.57 -14.97
N ILE A 664 -25.44 -17.41 -14.43
CA ILE A 664 -26.69 -17.79 -15.10
C ILE A 664 -26.88 -17.04 -16.41
N LEU A 665 -26.70 -15.71 -16.40
CA LEU A 665 -26.83 -14.87 -17.60
C LEU A 665 -25.76 -15.18 -18.65
N SER A 666 -24.59 -15.66 -18.25
CA SER A 666 -23.52 -16.05 -19.16
C SER A 666 -23.74 -17.45 -19.77
N PHE A 667 -24.40 -18.36 -19.06
CA PHE A 667 -24.81 -19.66 -19.59
C PHE A 667 -25.91 -19.52 -20.66
N ASN A 668 -26.92 -18.69 -20.40
CA ASN A 668 -28.08 -18.54 -21.29
C ASN A 668 -27.79 -17.85 -22.64
N LYS A 669 -26.61 -17.24 -22.80
CA LYS A 669 -26.17 -16.65 -24.08
C LYS A 669 -25.57 -17.66 -25.07
N LYS A 670 -25.34 -18.92 -24.67
CA LYS A 670 -24.96 -19.99 -25.61
C LYS A 670 -26.21 -20.58 -26.29
N GLY A 671 -26.69 -19.90 -27.33
CA GLY A 671 -27.62 -20.47 -28.33
C GLY A 671 -28.22 -19.39 -29.25
N PRO A 672 -28.38 -19.59 -30.59
CA PRO A 672 -27.97 -20.68 -31.48
C PRO A 672 -27.03 -20.20 -32.62
N GLU A 673 -25.72 -20.47 -32.57
CA GLU A 673 -24.79 -20.28 -33.70
C GLU A 673 -23.85 -21.49 -33.88
N ALA A 674 -24.36 -22.69 -33.64
CA ALA A 674 -23.63 -23.93 -33.85
C ALA A 674 -24.48 -24.94 -34.61
N HIS A 675 -25.09 -24.52 -35.73
CA HIS A 675 -25.54 -25.36 -36.84
C HIS A 675 -25.96 -24.45 -38.01
N ALA A 676 -25.00 -24.03 -38.83
CA ALA A 676 -25.20 -23.63 -40.22
C ALA A 676 -23.87 -23.79 -40.97
#